data_AF-A0A7Y0HZL3-F1
#
_entry.id   AF-A0A7Y0HZL3-F1
#
_cell.length_a   1.000
_cell.length_b   1.000
_cell.length_c   1.000
_cell.angle_alpha   90.00
_cell.angle_beta   90.00
_cell.angle_gamma   90.00
#
_symmetry.space_group_name_H-M   'P 1'
#
loop_
_entity.id
_entity.type
_entity.pdbx_description
1 polymer ?
#
loop_
_entity_poly.entity_id
_entity_poly.type
_entity_poly.pdbx_seq_one_letter_code
_entity_poly.pdbx_strand_id
1 'polypeptide(L)'
;MKRALRAVLAMVVASALTLLAMTPGLTAAYAAEPLTINPTEMWDRFFYDTATYSIGATMRDKDGNNAYCIESGIMDETSYERAEPIPDTPEARRIAWLTDRYRDSYDVTTQIAIGALIHDYFEMADMELWKGRREALLRLRPEVATRIDELWAEAGRNAPASMEATYTLHEGSRSGVVTAVVRNGDGAAIAGVPFTLRLTGPATFDATGSAEVSGTSSEQEQTFTWTANGSGAVAVQTEYSHQVIRRLVSSQDFVQFGGTSVRTDQSVSFDVRREFRPALRTEVTAKTVAVGDEVHDAVFSGVADGEEWAGGAVLDAAGYYFDGLAAADLAAPVAPNEGEGAADFLARLAQLGRTPRAYGSARFDGPDQRVEVTAVTEPGGTEPYRARAGFGTWVWTIDRAAQSPEAAGFLGADVVTPFLEHAETNNAVAPLTVDSTVTEHTALVGSDVSDTITVSGYPDDHGSFAGDEAFGFGPDRATARVDVYWAGDRDDAERIDEYRPEGETPPAADEHHRLVGSWPYPAVNGEIKVGGGVPDADGNPVSITADAPGWYVFVYVFEGDDRVGATSSAYDDEWERVRVTEVRPETPSITTAVSPARVGVGEPFRDAADVSGRVPEGSHITFSAYAPVGFGEQPGEAKLLDEARVDLDASKANQTVLSPEVRTSVNGHVQWKATLWNKDGEVIDSHPLGIDGEVTEVVAAAELSTRARGLGEVDGPIWDELTITPGQVDGHTVGVPDGVTAEVTLYRNTGDPANGTLEATREYELTEAQVRDANDGDGLTFRAEGFSARHAGEYYWVAALRDRYGNELARGRYGDPSERTSVHRYATRVRHAVTAQALDRYESSRSSNADTLTITGWERTDGDVAVAPGQTPDGVSFVWQLWRQGEGDAETDLMVRQGDLQPLPELPFDEAAGGIAPTLDVTSPEWEIEAAWPEGTYYYRLHVVDEAGDTVAYLPARDPAESFDVVSLSTAVPKARWFSAESVSDGVTIRGRLPAGGEAEAQLWRYGGPLGSDERVASTGRIAVPAQSDENTFATPPMPAPEPGRYYWKVLLFADGDDADADADAGDAAGDAENADPAVGSAEPVIVDGARIEEESFEVSRVTTEASEGGPVPAQVHDTAVIEGGAPEGSSISFELFRLNPQAREDEDESVARLDPVPLQTGVVRVDSGEVRLDEPGDYYWRETLWDRDGNVLHVGDARVAEESVTVTEAAPLATTGLGGDASIALAAGVVALTCGGVTVLAARRRYR
;
A
#
# COMPACT_ATOMS: atom_id res chain seq x y z
N MET A 1 -15.07 26.53 18.31
CA MET A 1 -15.76 27.35 19.35
C MET A 1 -15.27 26.89 20.72
N LYS A 2 -14.71 27.85 21.47
CA LYS A 2 -14.16 27.81 22.83
C LYS A 2 -14.60 26.65 23.76
N ARG A 3 -13.64 25.81 24.18
CA ARG A 3 -13.25 25.52 25.59
C ARG A 3 -12.68 24.09 25.74
N ALA A 4 -11.36 23.93 25.53
CA ALA A 4 -10.50 22.97 26.23
C ALA A 4 -9.04 23.16 25.76
N LEU A 5 -8.49 24.37 25.93
CA LEU A 5 -7.08 24.64 25.64
C LEU A 5 -6.52 25.54 26.75
N ARG A 6 -6.24 24.93 27.90
CA ARG A 6 -5.45 25.48 29.00
C ARG A 6 -4.87 24.32 29.81
N ALA A 7 -3.72 23.80 29.40
CA ALA A 7 -2.67 23.22 30.25
C ALA A 7 -1.59 22.44 29.47
N VAL A 8 -0.88 23.04 28.49
CA VAL A 8 0.43 22.51 28.01
C VAL A 8 1.39 23.64 27.61
N LEU A 9 1.38 24.76 28.34
CA LEU A 9 2.40 25.81 28.18
C LEU A 9 2.99 26.20 29.54
N ALA A 10 3.55 25.21 30.23
CA ALA A 10 4.42 25.36 31.40
C ALA A 10 5.04 24.00 31.81
N MET A 11 5.80 23.34 30.94
CA MET A 11 6.71 22.25 31.36
C MET A 11 7.84 21.96 30.34
N VAL A 12 8.55 23.01 29.91
CA VAL A 12 9.88 22.89 29.25
C VAL A 12 10.96 23.73 29.99
N VAL A 13 10.66 24.29 31.17
CA VAL A 13 11.65 25.09 31.97
C VAL A 13 11.74 24.62 33.44
N ALA A 14 11.41 23.37 33.74
CA ALA A 14 11.55 22.85 35.10
C ALA A 14 11.99 21.37 35.12
N SER A 15 13.18 21.10 34.57
CA SER A 15 13.95 19.86 34.81
C SER A 15 15.45 20.10 34.54
N ALA A 16 15.99 21.22 35.05
CA ALA A 16 17.44 21.46 35.05
C ALA A 16 17.84 22.31 36.27
N LEU A 17 17.44 21.89 37.48
CA LEU A 17 18.06 22.29 38.74
C LEU A 17 17.53 21.41 39.88
N THR A 18 18.46 21.00 40.75
CA THR A 18 18.31 20.29 42.04
C THR A 18 18.15 18.77 42.02
N LEU A 19 19.27 18.04 41.92
CA LEU A 19 19.81 17.25 43.03
C LEU A 19 21.26 16.82 42.74
N LEU A 20 22.17 17.75 43.02
CA LEU A 20 23.58 17.48 43.27
C LEU A 20 23.66 16.83 44.66
N ALA A 21 23.57 15.50 44.71
CA ALA A 21 23.92 14.72 45.90
C ALA A 21 25.41 14.35 45.80
N MET A 22 26.15 14.79 46.80
CA MET A 22 27.61 14.70 46.90
C MET A 22 28.12 13.26 46.85
N THR A 23 29.01 13.00 45.90
CA THR A 23 30.13 12.07 46.05
C THR A 23 31.42 12.82 45.74
N PRO A 24 32.49 12.69 46.54
CA PRO A 24 33.75 13.36 46.28
C PRO A 24 34.41 12.68 45.09
N GLY A 25 34.50 13.39 43.97
CA GLY A 25 35.29 12.98 42.82
C GLY A 25 36.76 12.89 43.24
N LEU A 26 37.34 11.71 43.05
CA LEU A 26 38.79 11.54 42.95
C LEU A 26 39.24 12.40 41.76
N THR A 27 39.97 13.48 42.04
CA THR A 27 40.67 14.25 41.02
C THR A 27 41.73 13.36 40.40
N ALA A 28 41.46 12.81 39.23
CA ALA A 28 42.54 12.42 38.33
C ALA A 28 43.32 13.70 38.02
N ALA A 29 44.59 13.73 38.40
CA ALA A 29 45.48 14.78 37.95
C ALA A 29 45.61 14.63 36.42
N TYR A 30 45.06 15.59 35.66
CA TYR A 30 45.36 15.69 34.24
C TYR A 30 46.87 15.88 34.12
N ALA A 31 47.56 14.97 33.44
CA ALA A 31 48.96 15.15 33.14
C ALA A 31 49.09 16.38 32.22
N ALA A 32 49.92 17.35 32.60
CA ALA A 32 50.11 18.57 31.82
C ALA A 32 50.65 18.23 30.43
N GLU A 33 49.98 18.72 29.39
CA GLU A 33 50.40 18.53 28.00
C GLU A 33 51.47 19.56 27.61
N PRO A 34 52.53 19.14 26.90
CA PRO A 34 53.66 20.01 26.58
C PRO A 34 53.33 21.00 25.45
N LEU A 35 53.80 22.25 25.63
CA LEU A 35 53.88 23.28 24.60
C LEU A 35 55.35 23.52 24.25
N THR A 36 55.61 23.79 22.98
CA THR A 36 56.94 24.15 22.48
C THR A 36 57.02 25.65 22.24
N ILE A 37 58.12 26.27 22.65
CA ILE A 37 58.36 27.70 22.39
C ILE A 37 58.53 27.88 20.88
N ASN A 38 57.74 28.79 20.31
CA ASN A 38 57.84 29.13 18.90
C ASN A 38 59.11 29.93 18.60
N PRO A 39 59.64 29.87 17.36
CA PRO A 39 60.80 30.68 16.96
C PRO A 39 60.57 32.18 17.17
N THR A 40 61.67 32.92 17.41
CA THR A 40 61.63 34.37 17.70
C THR A 40 61.10 35.22 16.54
N GLU A 41 60.92 34.63 15.36
CA GLU A 41 60.26 35.24 14.21
C GLU A 41 58.73 35.29 14.36
N MET A 42 58.14 34.67 15.39
CA MET A 42 56.68 34.60 15.59
C MET A 42 56.18 35.41 16.78
N TRP A 43 57.08 36.02 17.56
CA TRP A 43 56.75 36.85 18.71
C TRP A 43 57.90 37.81 19.01
N ASP A 44 57.62 38.93 19.66
CA ASP A 44 58.64 39.93 20.02
C ASP A 44 58.48 40.36 21.47
N ARG A 45 59.51 41.02 22.00
CA ARG A 45 59.54 41.56 23.35
C ARG A 45 59.56 43.08 23.32
N PHE A 46 58.67 43.71 24.08
CA PHE A 46 58.68 45.14 24.30
C PHE A 46 58.75 45.48 25.78
N PHE A 47 59.32 46.66 26.09
CA PHE A 47 59.47 47.12 27.45
C PHE A 47 58.33 48.08 27.82
N TYR A 48 57.68 47.83 28.95
CA TYR A 48 56.65 48.72 29.50
C TYR A 48 56.84 48.83 31.02
N ASP A 49 56.88 50.08 31.50
CA ASP A 49 57.22 50.43 32.88
C ASP A 49 58.58 49.85 33.34
N THR A 50 58.59 48.77 34.12
CA THR A 50 59.83 48.12 34.63
C THR A 50 60.03 46.68 34.13
N ALA A 51 59.21 46.19 33.21
CA ALA A 51 59.24 44.79 32.78
C ALA A 51 59.20 44.63 31.25
N THR A 52 59.70 43.48 30.80
CA THR A 52 59.71 43.07 29.40
C THR A 52 58.54 42.10 29.16
N TYR A 53 57.76 42.35 28.11
CA TYR A 53 56.57 41.59 27.77
C TYR A 53 56.70 40.95 26.40
N SER A 54 56.33 39.68 26.29
CA SER A 54 56.24 38.95 25.02
C SER A 54 54.85 39.16 24.41
N ILE A 55 54.78 39.33 23.09
CA ILE A 55 53.51 39.43 22.34
C ILE A 55 53.68 38.72 21.00
N GLY A 56 52.65 37.98 20.57
CA GLY A 56 52.66 37.13 19.38
C GLY A 56 52.36 35.67 19.69
N ALA A 57 52.64 34.78 18.75
CA ALA A 57 52.51 33.33 18.94
C ALA A 57 53.72 32.80 19.70
N THR A 58 53.66 32.82 21.03
CA THR A 58 54.80 32.45 21.90
C THR A 58 55.01 30.94 22.00
N MET A 59 53.94 30.17 21.87
CA MET A 59 53.92 28.71 22.07
C MET A 59 53.24 27.99 20.90
N ARG A 60 53.46 26.68 20.79
CA ARG A 60 52.81 25.80 19.82
C ARG A 60 52.63 24.39 20.38
N ASP A 61 51.50 23.77 20.10
CA ASP A 61 51.26 22.37 20.47
C ASP A 61 51.98 21.38 19.53
N LYS A 62 51.84 20.08 19.85
CA LYS A 62 52.38 18.97 19.06
C LYS A 62 51.82 18.91 17.62
N ASP A 63 50.64 19.47 17.39
CA ASP A 63 49.93 19.44 16.11
C ASP A 63 50.23 20.70 15.25
N GLY A 64 51.09 21.59 15.74
CA GLY A 64 51.52 22.78 15.01
C GLY A 64 50.60 24.00 15.18
N ASN A 65 49.66 23.98 16.13
CA ASN A 65 48.75 25.11 16.35
C ASN A 65 49.38 26.16 17.28
N ASN A 66 49.49 27.40 16.80
CA ASN A 66 50.04 28.50 17.58
C ASN A 66 49.12 28.87 18.75
N ALA A 67 49.73 29.03 19.92
CA ALA A 67 49.11 29.45 21.16
C ALA A 67 49.58 30.88 21.53
N TYR A 68 48.62 31.73 21.87
CA TYR A 68 48.83 33.15 22.17
C TYR A 68 48.33 33.45 23.58
N CYS A 69 49.12 34.15 24.37
CA CYS A 69 48.77 34.50 25.75
C CYS A 69 47.47 35.31 25.81
N ILE A 70 46.68 35.12 26.88
CA ILE A 70 45.47 35.93 27.14
C ILE A 70 45.46 36.62 28.50
N GLU A 71 46.51 36.49 29.30
CA GLU A 71 46.59 37.12 30.62
C GLU A 71 47.77 38.08 30.68
N SER A 72 47.49 39.38 30.63
CA SER A 72 48.52 40.39 30.71
C SER A 72 49.20 40.36 32.09
N GLY A 73 50.49 40.03 32.11
CA GLY A 73 51.34 40.17 33.30
C GLY A 73 51.56 38.88 34.06
N ILE A 74 51.07 37.77 33.53
CA ILE A 74 51.37 36.43 33.99
C ILE A 74 52.48 35.83 33.11
N MET A 75 53.43 35.13 33.74
CA MET A 75 54.56 34.52 33.03
C MET A 75 54.09 33.29 32.26
N ASP A 76 54.59 33.14 31.04
CA ASP A 76 54.29 32.00 30.17
C ASP A 76 54.91 30.69 30.71
N GLU A 77 54.24 29.57 30.42
CA GLU A 77 54.67 28.22 30.79
C GLU A 77 54.60 27.30 29.57
N THR A 78 55.49 26.31 29.51
CA THR A 78 55.64 25.39 28.37
C THR A 78 54.74 24.15 28.49
N SER A 79 53.61 24.24 29.18
CA SER A 79 52.63 23.17 29.30
C SER A 79 51.27 23.69 29.74
N TYR A 80 50.20 22.93 29.47
CA TYR A 80 48.83 23.26 29.88
C TYR A 80 48.11 22.05 30.49
N GLU A 81 47.15 22.29 31.39
CA GLU A 81 46.46 21.23 32.14
C GLU A 81 45.26 20.66 31.39
N ARG A 82 44.51 21.52 30.69
CA ARG A 82 43.32 21.14 29.91
C ARG A 82 42.98 22.17 28.84
N ALA A 83 42.29 21.73 27.79
CA ALA A 83 41.74 22.61 26.78
C ALA A 83 40.22 22.77 26.94
N GLU A 84 39.72 24.00 26.91
CA GLU A 84 38.30 24.35 27.03
C GLU A 84 37.80 25.03 25.73
N PRO A 85 36.61 24.69 25.22
CA PRO A 85 36.04 25.39 24.07
C PRO A 85 35.67 26.83 24.45
N ILE A 86 35.94 27.77 23.55
CA ILE A 86 35.46 29.16 23.69
C ILE A 86 34.08 29.27 23.03
N PRO A 87 33.09 29.94 23.66
CA PRO A 87 31.76 30.13 23.07
C PRO A 87 31.82 30.76 21.68
N ASP A 88 30.96 30.29 20.77
CA ASP A 88 30.84 30.84 19.42
C ASP A 88 30.29 32.28 19.44
N THR A 89 31.16 33.26 19.23
CA THR A 89 30.82 34.67 19.02
C THR A 89 31.39 35.18 17.69
N PRO A 90 30.86 36.29 17.13
CA PRO A 90 31.42 36.90 15.92
C PRO A 90 32.93 37.20 16.04
N GLU A 91 33.38 37.63 17.21
CA GLU A 91 34.79 37.91 17.49
C GLU A 91 35.62 36.62 17.53
N ALA A 92 35.12 35.56 18.19
CA ALA A 92 35.78 34.27 18.25
C ALA A 92 35.97 33.66 16.86
N ARG A 93 34.98 33.78 15.97
CA ARG A 93 35.07 33.30 14.58
C ARG A 93 36.12 34.04 13.75
N ARG A 94 36.22 35.37 13.92
CA ARG A 94 37.26 36.18 13.27
C ARG A 94 38.66 35.77 13.75
N ILE A 95 38.85 35.60 15.06
CA ILE A 95 40.12 35.13 15.62
C ILE A 95 40.42 33.69 15.18
N ALA A 96 39.43 32.80 15.15
CA ALA A 96 39.59 31.43 14.68
C ALA A 96 40.03 31.38 13.22
N TRP A 97 39.40 32.18 12.36
CA TRP A 97 39.81 32.31 10.97
C TRP A 97 41.25 32.83 10.83
N LEU A 98 41.66 33.83 11.63
CA LEU A 98 43.02 34.37 11.60
C LEU A 98 44.07 33.36 12.08
N THR A 99 43.79 32.67 13.19
CA THR A 99 44.71 31.69 13.77
C THR A 99 44.84 30.43 12.91
N ASP A 100 43.81 30.10 12.13
CA ASP A 100 43.87 29.08 11.07
C ASP A 100 44.68 29.57 9.85
N ARG A 101 44.26 30.70 9.26
CA ARG A 101 44.81 31.25 8.01
C ARG A 101 46.31 31.55 8.08
N TYR A 102 46.76 32.02 9.25
CA TYR A 102 48.14 32.44 9.50
C TYR A 102 48.89 31.49 10.44
N ARG A 103 48.41 30.26 10.62
CA ARG A 103 49.05 29.24 11.47
C ARG A 103 50.53 29.02 11.11
N ASP A 104 50.82 28.91 9.82
CA ASP A 104 52.18 28.64 9.31
C ASP A 104 52.97 29.92 8.97
N SER A 105 52.45 31.10 9.32
CA SER A 105 53.12 32.38 9.02
C SER A 105 54.21 32.69 10.04
N TYR A 106 55.45 32.83 9.57
CA TYR A 106 56.59 33.31 10.36
C TYR A 106 56.75 34.84 10.30
N ASP A 107 55.74 35.59 9.85
CA ASP A 107 55.79 37.05 9.88
C ASP A 107 55.48 37.58 11.29
N VAL A 108 56.52 38.03 11.98
CA VAL A 108 56.45 38.53 13.36
C VAL A 108 55.41 39.64 13.52
N THR A 109 55.24 40.52 12.53
CA THR A 109 54.29 41.64 12.60
C THR A 109 52.85 41.14 12.59
N THR A 110 52.53 40.17 11.73
CA THR A 110 51.23 39.50 11.69
C THR A 110 50.96 38.75 12.98
N GLN A 111 51.91 37.97 13.50
CA GLN A 111 51.70 37.21 14.73
C GLN A 111 51.50 38.11 15.95
N ILE A 112 52.27 39.19 16.07
CA ILE A 112 52.05 40.22 17.11
C ILE A 112 50.66 40.86 16.97
N ALA A 113 50.23 41.18 15.76
CA ALA A 113 48.92 41.78 15.51
C ALA A 113 47.78 40.82 15.88
N ILE A 114 47.90 39.52 15.58
CA ILE A 114 46.95 38.48 16.03
C ILE A 114 46.95 38.39 17.56
N GLY A 115 48.12 38.36 18.20
CA GLY A 115 48.22 38.36 19.67
C GLY A 115 47.59 39.61 20.31
N ALA A 116 47.75 40.78 19.70
CA ALA A 116 47.12 42.01 20.17
C ALA A 116 45.59 41.97 20.01
N LEU A 117 45.08 41.45 18.88
CA LEU A 117 43.65 41.22 18.68
C LEU A 117 43.08 40.20 19.68
N ILE A 118 43.83 39.14 19.99
CA ILE A 118 43.45 38.16 21.01
C ILE A 118 43.31 38.83 22.38
N HIS A 119 44.27 39.64 22.81
CA HIS A 119 44.12 40.41 24.06
C HIS A 119 42.98 41.44 23.99
N ASP A 120 42.73 42.09 22.84
CA ASP A 120 41.64 43.05 22.69
C ASP A 120 40.25 42.43 22.97
N TYR A 121 40.06 41.14 22.68
CA TYR A 121 38.76 40.45 22.81
C TYR A 121 38.70 39.38 23.91
N PHE A 122 39.84 38.81 24.32
CA PHE A 122 39.92 37.66 25.22
C PHE A 122 40.86 37.88 26.41
N GLU A 123 41.34 39.09 26.68
CA GLU A 123 42.15 39.36 27.88
C GLU A 123 41.38 39.01 29.17
N MET A 124 41.94 38.10 29.98
CA MET A 124 41.26 37.54 31.15
C MET A 124 41.77 38.11 32.49
N ALA A 125 43.00 38.63 32.56
CA ALA A 125 43.61 39.05 33.83
C ALA A 125 43.38 40.53 34.11
N ASP A 126 43.79 41.42 33.21
CA ASP A 126 43.70 42.87 33.41
C ASP A 126 43.64 43.65 32.09
N MET A 127 42.42 43.96 31.66
CA MET A 127 42.16 44.72 30.44
C MET A 127 42.68 46.17 30.48
N GLU A 128 42.72 46.82 31.65
CA GLU A 128 43.26 48.19 31.74
C GLU A 128 44.78 48.19 31.62
N LEU A 129 45.43 47.17 32.18
CA LEU A 129 46.85 46.94 31.99
C LEU A 129 47.19 46.63 30.53
N TRP A 130 46.38 45.80 29.87
CA TRP A 130 46.52 45.55 28.43
C TRP A 130 46.38 46.83 27.61
N LYS A 131 45.38 47.69 27.86
CA LYS A 131 45.24 48.96 27.13
C LYS A 131 46.49 49.83 27.19
N GLY A 132 47.08 49.99 28.37
CA GLY A 132 48.34 50.73 28.55
C GLY A 132 49.52 50.10 27.79
N ARG A 133 49.61 48.76 27.81
CA ARG A 133 50.62 48.00 27.07
C ARG A 133 50.43 48.04 25.56
N ARG A 134 49.18 47.99 25.09
CA ARG A 134 48.81 48.14 23.69
C ARG A 134 49.26 49.49 23.17
N GLU A 135 48.99 50.59 23.89
CA GLU A 135 49.50 51.92 23.51
C GLU A 135 51.03 51.99 23.47
N ALA A 136 51.73 51.28 24.35
CA ALA A 136 53.19 51.22 24.33
C ALA A 136 53.74 50.37 23.17
N LEU A 137 53.12 49.22 22.90
CA LEU A 137 53.41 48.36 21.75
C LEU A 137 53.25 49.15 20.45
N LEU A 138 52.12 49.85 20.28
CA LEU A 138 51.84 50.61 19.06
C LEU A 138 52.74 51.85 18.91
N ARG A 139 53.24 52.43 20.00
CA ARG A 139 54.27 53.48 19.93
C ARG A 139 55.64 52.95 19.49
N LEU A 140 55.98 51.74 19.93
CA LEU A 140 57.26 51.10 19.60
C LEU A 140 57.26 50.48 18.20
N ARG A 141 56.13 49.90 17.80
CA ARG A 141 55.91 49.19 16.53
C ARG A 141 54.66 49.76 15.82
N PRO A 142 54.71 50.98 15.28
CA PRO A 142 53.54 51.61 14.65
C PRO A 142 52.94 50.80 13.50
N GLU A 143 53.74 50.01 12.80
CA GLU A 143 53.30 49.12 11.73
C GLU A 143 52.29 48.05 12.20
N VAL A 144 52.32 47.66 13.49
CA VAL A 144 51.37 46.72 14.08
C VAL A 144 49.97 47.30 14.11
N ALA A 145 49.81 48.63 14.29
CA ALA A 145 48.50 49.27 14.31
C ALA A 145 47.77 49.09 12.97
N THR A 146 48.48 49.33 11.86
CA THR A 146 47.94 49.12 10.51
C THR A 146 47.61 47.65 10.27
N ARG A 147 48.49 46.74 10.73
CA ARG A 147 48.27 45.30 10.54
C ARG A 147 47.08 44.77 11.33
N ILE A 148 46.83 45.28 12.54
CA ILE A 148 45.63 44.96 13.34
C ILE A 148 44.35 45.30 12.54
N ASP A 149 44.27 46.52 12.00
CA ASP A 149 43.09 46.97 11.23
C ASP A 149 42.91 46.14 9.95
N GLU A 150 44.01 45.85 9.25
CA GLU A 150 44.00 45.00 8.05
C GLU A 150 43.50 43.58 8.34
N LEU A 151 44.06 42.93 9.37
CA LEU A 151 43.70 41.57 9.76
C LEU A 151 42.26 41.48 10.24
N TRP A 152 41.81 42.45 11.04
CA TRP A 152 40.43 42.46 11.52
C TRP A 152 39.42 42.64 10.38
N ALA A 153 39.73 43.52 9.42
CA ALA A 153 38.92 43.71 8.23
C ALA A 153 39.00 42.51 7.27
N GLU A 154 40.16 41.86 7.15
CA GLU A 154 40.33 40.64 6.38
C GLU A 154 39.50 39.49 6.96
N ALA A 155 39.59 39.25 8.26
CA ALA A 155 38.79 38.26 8.96
C ALA A 155 37.29 38.58 8.84
N GLY A 156 36.90 39.86 8.98
CA GLY A 156 35.52 40.29 8.79
C GLY A 156 34.94 39.96 7.42
N ARG A 157 35.77 40.01 6.36
CA ARG A 157 35.37 39.67 4.99
C ARG A 157 35.32 38.17 4.68
N ASN A 158 36.02 37.34 5.45
CA ASN A 158 36.22 35.93 5.09
C ASN A 158 35.68 34.92 6.12
N ALA A 159 35.52 35.31 7.38
CA ALA A 159 35.01 34.42 8.41
C ALA A 159 33.49 34.19 8.23
N PRO A 160 33.02 32.93 8.18
CA PRO A 160 31.60 32.62 8.09
C PRO A 160 30.82 33.08 9.33
N ALA A 161 29.74 33.83 9.14
CA ALA A 161 28.95 34.42 10.22
C ALA A 161 27.49 33.94 10.27
N SER A 162 26.88 33.67 9.12
CA SER A 162 25.54 33.11 9.03
C SER A 162 25.37 32.33 7.72
N MET A 163 24.34 31.50 7.69
CA MET A 163 23.81 30.94 6.46
C MET A 163 22.32 31.28 6.38
N GLU A 164 21.89 31.77 5.22
CA GLU A 164 20.51 32.14 4.96
C GLU A 164 19.95 31.21 3.89
N ALA A 165 18.72 30.76 4.10
CA ALA A 165 17.93 30.09 3.07
C ALA A 165 16.64 30.87 2.79
N THR A 166 16.20 30.85 1.54
CA THR A 166 14.86 31.33 1.14
C THR A 166 14.17 30.27 0.30
N TYR A 167 12.85 30.38 0.10
CA TYR A 167 12.10 29.42 -0.70
C TYR A 167 11.17 30.11 -1.71
N THR A 168 10.85 29.40 -2.78
CA THR A 168 9.76 29.72 -3.70
C THR A 168 8.98 28.44 -4.00
N LEU A 169 7.65 28.52 -3.94
CA LEU A 169 6.74 27.40 -4.21
C LEU A 169 6.32 27.39 -5.69
N HIS A 170 6.19 26.20 -6.24
CA HIS A 170 5.73 25.91 -7.60
C HIS A 170 4.64 24.82 -7.56
N GLU A 171 3.91 24.66 -8.67
CA GLU A 171 2.91 23.58 -8.87
C GLU A 171 1.91 23.42 -7.71
N GLY A 172 1.35 24.53 -7.25
CA GLY A 172 0.43 24.54 -6.11
C GLY A 172 1.04 24.05 -4.80
N SER A 173 2.33 24.30 -4.54
CA SER A 173 3.08 23.85 -3.35
C SER A 173 3.48 22.37 -3.34
N ARG A 174 3.53 21.73 -4.52
CA ARG A 174 4.03 20.35 -4.69
C ARG A 174 5.52 20.30 -4.99
N SER A 175 6.07 21.38 -5.52
CA SER A 175 7.48 21.51 -5.81
C SER A 175 7.94 22.92 -5.51
N GLY A 176 9.24 23.15 -5.57
CA GLY A 176 9.78 24.48 -5.34
C GLY A 176 11.28 24.53 -5.44
N VAL A 177 11.81 25.69 -5.08
CA VAL A 177 13.24 25.89 -4.93
C VAL A 177 13.55 26.44 -3.54
N VAL A 178 14.64 25.96 -2.96
CA VAL A 178 15.31 26.58 -1.81
C VAL A 178 16.60 27.21 -2.32
N THR A 179 16.80 28.49 -2.04
CA THR A 179 18.09 29.14 -2.26
C THR A 179 18.88 29.21 -0.97
N ALA A 180 20.20 29.10 -1.04
CA ALA A 180 21.09 29.16 0.12
C ALA A 180 22.35 29.99 -0.13
N VAL A 181 22.78 30.73 0.88
CA VAL A 181 23.98 31.56 0.85
C VAL A 181 24.65 31.65 2.22
N VAL A 182 25.98 31.50 2.25
CA VAL A 182 26.79 31.72 3.46
C VAL A 182 27.31 33.16 3.43
N ARG A 183 27.12 33.89 4.52
CA ARG A 183 27.52 35.30 4.66
C ARG A 183 28.57 35.49 5.74
N ASN A 184 29.42 36.49 5.53
CA ASN A 184 30.36 36.97 6.55
C ASN A 184 29.69 37.98 7.51
N GLY A 185 30.46 38.47 8.49
CA GLY A 185 29.96 39.39 9.50
C GLY A 185 29.53 40.77 8.98
N ASP A 186 29.87 41.11 7.73
CA ASP A 186 29.46 42.34 7.05
C ASP A 186 28.22 42.13 6.17
N GLY A 187 27.69 40.90 6.10
CA GLY A 187 26.53 40.51 5.29
C GLY A 187 26.84 40.16 3.82
N ALA A 188 28.11 40.16 3.41
CA ALA A 188 28.49 39.79 2.05
C ALA A 188 28.58 38.25 1.89
N ALA A 189 28.20 37.74 0.72
CA ALA A 189 28.32 36.32 0.39
C ALA A 189 29.79 35.92 0.27
N ILE A 190 30.14 34.75 0.79
CA ILE A 190 31.53 34.23 0.79
C ILE A 190 31.61 32.83 0.21
N ALA A 191 32.69 32.55 -0.51
CA ALA A 191 32.95 31.27 -1.15
C ALA A 191 33.85 30.35 -0.31
N GLY A 192 33.80 29.03 -0.59
CA GLY A 192 34.73 28.04 -0.03
C GLY A 192 34.34 27.45 1.33
N VAL A 193 33.11 27.70 1.80
CA VAL A 193 32.62 27.19 3.09
C VAL A 193 31.76 25.94 2.86
N PRO A 194 32.12 24.77 3.41
CA PRO A 194 31.26 23.59 3.37
C PRO A 194 29.93 23.83 4.10
N PHE A 195 28.81 23.41 3.51
CA PHE A 195 27.48 23.53 4.12
C PHE A 195 26.57 22.34 3.78
N THR A 196 25.51 22.17 4.56
CA THR A 196 24.42 21.21 4.37
C THR A 196 23.06 21.89 4.58
N LEU A 197 22.10 21.57 3.73
CA LEU A 197 20.68 21.87 3.91
C LEU A 197 19.94 20.59 4.26
N ARG A 198 19.04 20.66 5.25
CA ARG A 198 18.16 19.56 5.65
C ARG A 198 16.71 20.01 5.64
N LEU A 199 15.86 19.30 4.90
CA LEU A 199 14.40 19.43 4.96
C LEU A 199 13.88 18.54 6.10
N THR A 200 13.04 19.10 6.97
CA THR A 200 12.31 18.35 7.98
C THR A 200 10.82 18.50 7.70
N GLY A 201 10.18 17.43 7.25
CA GLY A 201 8.80 17.44 6.76
C GLY A 201 8.67 16.64 5.46
N PRO A 202 7.49 16.63 4.83
CA PRO A 202 7.20 15.75 3.69
C PRO A 202 7.72 16.30 2.35
N ALA A 203 9.03 16.53 2.24
CA ALA A 203 9.71 16.95 1.03
C ALA A 203 11.14 16.42 0.92
N THR A 204 11.61 16.23 -0.31
CA THR A 204 12.98 15.77 -0.63
C THR A 204 13.60 16.64 -1.72
N PHE A 205 14.92 16.81 -1.70
CA PHE A 205 15.64 17.48 -2.78
C PHE A 205 15.74 16.57 -4.01
N ASP A 206 15.47 17.12 -5.20
CA ASP A 206 15.40 16.30 -6.42
C ASP A 206 16.77 15.74 -6.83
N ALA A 207 17.84 16.49 -6.56
CA ALA A 207 19.20 16.10 -6.92
C ALA A 207 19.71 14.88 -6.14
N THR A 208 19.23 14.67 -4.91
CA THR A 208 19.68 13.59 -4.02
C THR A 208 18.60 12.54 -3.77
N GLY A 209 17.33 12.84 -4.04
CA GLY A 209 16.20 12.01 -3.65
C GLY A 209 16.03 11.88 -2.14
N SER A 210 16.68 12.74 -1.35
CA SER A 210 16.72 12.66 0.11
C SER A 210 16.36 13.99 0.77
N ALA A 211 16.20 13.97 2.09
CA ALA A 211 15.94 15.17 2.88
C ALA A 211 17.17 16.09 3.00
N GLU A 212 18.34 15.70 2.48
CA GLU A 212 19.61 16.41 2.66
C GLU A 212 20.31 16.71 1.34
N VAL A 213 20.97 17.87 1.29
CA VAL A 213 21.91 18.22 0.22
C VAL A 213 23.08 19.00 0.82
N SER A 214 24.31 18.64 0.42
CA SER A 214 25.54 19.32 0.87
C SER A 214 26.26 19.98 -0.30
N GLY A 215 27.00 21.05 -0.01
CA GLY A 215 27.74 21.82 -1.02
C GLY A 215 28.87 22.64 -0.43
N THR A 216 29.51 23.43 -1.30
CA THR A 216 30.50 24.45 -0.90
C THR A 216 29.98 25.82 -1.31
N SER A 217 30.06 26.81 -0.42
CA SER A 217 29.51 28.14 -0.66
C SER A 217 30.21 28.85 -1.83
N SER A 218 29.52 29.80 -2.45
CA SER A 218 30.04 30.65 -3.53
C SER A 218 29.73 32.12 -3.24
N GLU A 219 30.27 33.05 -4.05
CA GLU A 219 29.91 34.48 -3.96
C GLU A 219 28.49 34.78 -4.50
N GLN A 220 27.80 33.76 -5.01
CA GLN A 220 26.42 33.81 -5.50
C GLN A 220 25.52 32.86 -4.69
N GLU A 221 24.22 33.17 -4.66
CA GLU A 221 23.21 32.27 -4.09
C GLU A 221 23.14 30.97 -4.90
N GLN A 222 23.01 29.84 -4.20
CA GLN A 222 22.87 28.52 -4.80
C GLN A 222 21.43 28.06 -4.70
N THR A 223 20.93 27.38 -5.74
CA THR A 223 19.52 26.98 -5.85
C THR A 223 19.40 25.45 -5.84
N PHE A 224 18.46 24.94 -5.05
CA PHE A 224 18.17 23.52 -4.89
C PHE A 224 16.68 23.29 -5.11
N THR A 225 16.33 22.46 -6.08
CA THR A 225 14.94 22.08 -6.33
C THR A 225 14.50 20.96 -5.39
N TRP A 226 13.22 20.97 -5.02
CA TRP A 226 12.64 19.96 -4.14
C TRP A 226 11.22 19.61 -4.58
N THR A 227 10.79 18.41 -4.18
CA THR A 227 9.46 17.86 -4.44
C THR A 227 8.82 17.36 -3.14
N ALA A 228 7.53 17.62 -2.97
CA ALA A 228 6.72 17.15 -1.86
C ALA A 228 6.46 15.64 -2.00
N ASN A 229 6.68 14.87 -0.95
CA ASN A 229 6.35 13.44 -0.90
C ASN A 229 5.12 13.13 -0.02
N GLY A 230 4.52 14.17 0.57
CA GLY A 230 3.29 14.15 1.35
C GLY A 230 2.76 15.57 1.57
N SER A 231 1.86 15.75 2.54
CA SER A 231 1.25 17.03 2.87
C SER A 231 1.58 17.46 4.30
N GLY A 232 2.01 18.70 4.50
CA GLY A 232 2.37 19.22 5.82
C GLY A 232 3.43 20.31 5.81
N ALA A 233 3.82 20.76 7.00
CA ALA A 233 4.86 21.76 7.15
C ALA A 233 6.26 21.17 6.88
N VAL A 234 7.08 21.90 6.12
CA VAL A 234 8.49 21.62 5.85
C VAL A 234 9.33 22.74 6.45
N ALA A 235 10.34 22.37 7.24
CA ALA A 235 11.35 23.29 7.78
C ALA A 235 12.70 23.06 7.09
N VAL A 236 13.39 24.14 6.73
CA VAL A 236 14.75 24.12 6.19
C VAL A 236 15.74 24.45 7.30
N GLN A 237 16.52 23.45 7.68
CA GLN A 237 17.67 23.59 8.57
C GLN A 237 18.93 23.80 7.73
N THR A 238 19.73 24.78 8.11
CA THR A 238 20.98 25.17 7.45
C THR A 238 22.16 24.85 8.36
N GLU A 239 23.19 24.24 7.81
CA GLU A 239 24.42 23.91 8.53
C GLU A 239 25.62 24.38 7.74
N TYR A 240 26.58 25.06 8.38
CA TYR A 240 27.83 25.45 7.71
C TYR A 240 29.04 25.27 8.64
N SER A 241 30.18 24.94 8.03
CA SER A 241 31.44 24.79 8.74
C SER A 241 32.06 26.16 9.06
N HIS A 242 32.59 26.30 10.27
CA HIS A 242 33.40 27.46 10.64
C HIS A 242 34.55 27.07 11.56
N GLN A 243 35.61 27.87 11.54
CA GLN A 243 36.73 27.74 12.45
C GLN A 243 36.30 28.08 13.88
N VAL A 244 36.87 27.38 14.86
CA VAL A 244 36.70 27.66 16.30
C VAL A 244 38.05 27.83 16.99
N ILE A 245 38.03 28.49 18.15
CA ILE A 245 39.18 28.61 19.05
C ILE A 245 38.90 27.89 20.37
N ARG A 246 39.97 27.46 21.04
CA ARG A 246 39.95 26.87 22.37
C ARG A 246 40.91 27.61 23.29
N ARG A 247 40.60 27.60 24.58
CA ARG A 247 41.45 28.09 25.67
C ARG A 247 42.28 26.94 26.20
N LEU A 248 43.59 27.11 26.28
CA LEU A 248 44.49 26.21 27.00
C LEU A 248 44.66 26.77 28.41
N VAL A 249 44.27 25.99 29.41
CA VAL A 249 44.31 26.38 30.82
C VAL A 249 45.68 26.04 31.40
N SER A 250 46.41 27.06 31.86
CA SER A 250 47.76 26.95 32.43
C SER A 250 47.99 28.05 33.48
N SER A 251 49.22 28.19 34.00
CA SER A 251 49.54 29.33 34.85
C SER A 251 49.37 30.67 34.13
N GLN A 252 49.73 30.74 32.84
CA GLN A 252 49.32 31.74 31.86
C GLN A 252 48.42 31.03 30.85
N ASP A 253 47.19 31.47 30.67
CA ASP A 253 46.31 30.86 29.68
C ASP A 253 46.63 31.27 28.24
N PHE A 254 46.28 30.39 27.30
CA PHE A 254 46.44 30.66 25.88
C PHE A 254 45.15 30.50 25.09
N VAL A 255 44.99 31.29 24.03
CA VAL A 255 44.05 31.03 22.95
C VAL A 255 44.78 30.32 21.82
N GLN A 256 44.15 29.30 21.26
CA GLN A 256 44.67 28.52 20.15
C GLN A 256 43.55 28.17 19.16
N PHE A 257 43.91 27.95 17.90
CA PHE A 257 43.01 27.31 16.94
C PHE A 257 42.50 25.97 17.48
N GLY A 258 41.17 25.80 17.50
CA GLY A 258 40.50 24.65 18.10
C GLY A 258 39.95 23.64 17.11
N GLY A 259 40.11 23.88 15.80
CA GLY A 259 39.57 23.02 14.74
C GLY A 259 38.42 23.67 13.96
N THR A 260 37.67 22.83 13.26
CA THR A 260 36.45 23.21 12.55
C THR A 260 35.24 22.68 13.31
N SER A 261 34.19 23.48 13.43
CA SER A 261 32.90 23.08 13.97
C SER A 261 31.80 23.33 12.94
N VAL A 262 30.62 22.76 13.18
CA VAL A 262 29.43 22.98 12.37
C VAL A 262 28.46 23.82 13.18
N ARG A 263 27.96 24.88 12.56
CA ARG A 263 26.88 25.67 13.12
C ARG A 263 25.58 25.33 12.41
N THR A 264 24.58 24.99 13.20
CA THR A 264 23.22 24.71 12.77
C THR A 264 22.32 25.90 13.10
N ASP A 265 21.62 26.41 12.10
CA ASP A 265 20.60 27.44 12.23
C ASP A 265 19.31 26.95 11.55
N GLN A 266 18.12 27.24 12.09
CA GLN A 266 16.85 27.00 11.41
C GLN A 266 16.47 28.26 10.63
N SER A 267 16.33 28.16 9.31
CA SER A 267 16.25 29.35 8.47
C SER A 267 14.83 29.71 8.04
N VAL A 268 14.07 28.79 7.44
CA VAL A 268 12.72 29.04 6.91
C VAL A 268 11.79 27.83 7.04
N SER A 269 10.48 28.06 6.95
CA SER A 269 9.46 27.02 6.87
C SER A 269 8.37 27.37 5.87
N PHE A 270 7.78 26.35 5.23
CA PHE A 270 6.67 26.47 4.28
C PHE A 270 5.78 25.23 4.31
N ASP A 271 4.53 25.36 3.88
CA ASP A 271 3.60 24.23 3.78
C ASP A 271 3.61 23.64 2.37
N VAL A 272 3.66 22.31 2.30
CA VAL A 272 3.58 21.55 1.06
C VAL A 272 2.33 20.68 1.05
N ARG A 273 1.86 20.34 -0.15
CA ARG A 273 0.80 19.35 -0.34
C ARG A 273 1.18 18.45 -1.50
N ARG A 274 0.87 17.16 -1.40
CA ARG A 274 0.98 16.23 -2.54
C ARG A 274 -0.36 16.12 -3.28
N GLU A 275 -1.45 16.09 -2.54
CA GLU A 275 -2.80 15.88 -3.06
C GLU A 275 -3.34 17.09 -3.83
N PHE A 276 -4.32 16.84 -4.70
CA PHE A 276 -5.15 17.84 -5.36
C PHE A 276 -6.59 17.33 -5.47
N ARG A 277 -7.52 18.24 -5.76
CA ARG A 277 -8.93 17.92 -5.98
C ARG A 277 -9.28 18.04 -7.46
N PRO A 278 -9.26 16.93 -8.22
CA PRO A 278 -9.78 16.93 -9.57
C PRO A 278 -11.30 17.15 -9.56
N ALA A 279 -11.82 17.56 -10.69
CA ALA A 279 -13.25 17.68 -10.95
C ALA A 279 -13.56 17.01 -12.28
N LEU A 280 -14.77 16.46 -12.37
CA LEU A 280 -15.36 16.02 -13.62
C LEU A 280 -16.52 16.93 -13.97
N ARG A 281 -16.63 17.26 -15.25
CA ARG A 281 -17.85 17.79 -15.86
C ARG A 281 -18.14 16.93 -17.06
N THR A 282 -19.37 16.53 -17.25
CA THR A 282 -19.76 15.66 -18.35
C THR A 282 -20.91 16.31 -19.12
N GLU A 283 -21.20 15.80 -20.33
CA GLU A 283 -22.36 16.22 -21.12
C GLU A 283 -22.71 15.19 -22.18
N VAL A 284 -23.97 14.70 -22.20
CA VAL A 284 -24.43 13.81 -23.27
C VAL A 284 -24.30 14.50 -24.63
N THR A 285 -23.79 13.76 -25.61
CA THR A 285 -23.56 14.31 -26.96
C THR A 285 -24.85 14.64 -27.71
N ALA A 286 -25.98 14.02 -27.33
CA ALA A 286 -27.30 14.27 -27.86
C ALA A 286 -28.37 14.14 -26.76
N LYS A 287 -29.33 15.08 -26.72
CA LYS A 287 -30.48 15.02 -25.81
C LYS A 287 -31.51 13.96 -26.19
N THR A 288 -31.63 13.65 -27.46
CA THR A 288 -32.52 12.61 -27.97
C THR A 288 -31.74 11.65 -28.85
N VAL A 289 -31.92 10.35 -28.64
CA VAL A 289 -31.36 9.27 -29.46
C VAL A 289 -32.47 8.32 -29.91
N ALA A 290 -32.30 7.58 -31.01
CA ALA A 290 -33.27 6.55 -31.38
C ALA A 290 -33.05 5.27 -30.56
N VAL A 291 -34.12 4.51 -30.33
CA VAL A 291 -34.00 3.15 -29.77
C VAL A 291 -33.12 2.30 -30.69
N GLY A 292 -32.15 1.60 -30.11
CA GLY A 292 -31.15 0.81 -30.83
C GLY A 292 -29.87 1.56 -31.19
N ASP A 293 -29.82 2.89 -31.09
CA ASP A 293 -28.59 3.66 -31.33
C ASP A 293 -27.59 3.52 -30.18
N GLU A 294 -26.32 3.87 -30.45
CA GLU A 294 -25.27 3.94 -29.42
C GLU A 294 -25.46 5.19 -28.55
N VAL A 295 -25.15 5.04 -27.26
CA VAL A 295 -25.14 6.15 -26.31
C VAL A 295 -23.71 6.67 -26.18
N HIS A 296 -23.53 7.98 -26.33
CA HIS A 296 -22.23 8.63 -26.19
C HIS A 296 -22.26 9.79 -25.20
N ASP A 297 -21.14 9.98 -24.51
CA ASP A 297 -20.92 11.04 -23.54
C ASP A 297 -19.60 11.78 -23.76
N ALA A 298 -19.55 13.05 -23.39
CA ALA A 298 -18.36 13.88 -23.46
C ALA A 298 -17.87 14.22 -22.03
N VAL A 299 -16.78 13.57 -21.61
CA VAL A 299 -16.22 13.70 -20.26
C VAL A 299 -15.09 14.72 -20.26
N PHE A 300 -15.15 15.70 -19.35
CA PHE A 300 -14.16 16.76 -19.20
C PHE A 300 -13.46 16.68 -17.85
N SER A 301 -12.13 16.74 -17.85
CA SER A 301 -11.33 16.87 -16.64
C SER A 301 -11.20 18.33 -16.21
N GLY A 302 -11.10 18.56 -14.91
CA GLY A 302 -10.85 19.87 -14.32
C GLY A 302 -10.23 19.76 -12.93
N VAL A 303 -10.11 20.89 -12.24
CA VAL A 303 -9.64 20.98 -10.85
C VAL A 303 -10.49 21.97 -10.08
N ALA A 304 -10.53 21.80 -8.75
CA ALA A 304 -11.18 22.75 -7.86
C ALA A 304 -10.54 24.15 -7.96
N ASP A 305 -11.33 25.20 -7.71
CA ASP A 305 -10.88 26.59 -7.77
C ASP A 305 -9.63 26.85 -6.92
N GLY A 306 -8.62 27.48 -7.53
CA GLY A 306 -7.35 27.79 -6.86
C GLY A 306 -6.40 26.60 -6.72
N GLU A 307 -6.70 25.47 -7.35
CA GLU A 307 -5.81 24.33 -7.48
C GLU A 307 -5.24 24.20 -8.89
N GLU A 308 -4.14 23.46 -8.98
CA GLU A 308 -3.48 23.10 -10.23
C GLU A 308 -3.42 21.58 -10.28
N TRP A 309 -3.64 21.01 -11.47
CA TRP A 309 -3.52 19.58 -11.71
C TRP A 309 -2.10 19.14 -11.36
N ALA A 310 -1.97 18.04 -10.60
CA ALA A 310 -0.66 17.58 -10.18
C ALA A 310 0.15 17.05 -11.37
N GLY A 311 1.38 17.57 -11.55
CA GLY A 311 2.27 17.13 -12.62
C GLY A 311 2.54 15.62 -12.53
N GLY A 312 2.32 14.90 -13.64
CA GLY A 312 2.48 13.44 -13.70
C GLY A 312 1.31 12.63 -13.16
N ALA A 313 0.25 13.26 -12.64
CA ALA A 313 -0.98 12.56 -12.26
C ALA A 313 -1.76 12.13 -13.52
N VAL A 314 -1.95 10.83 -13.67
CA VAL A 314 -2.79 10.22 -14.70
C VAL A 314 -3.95 9.53 -13.99
N LEU A 315 -5.16 10.02 -14.21
CA LEU A 315 -6.37 9.57 -13.52
C LEU A 315 -7.31 8.85 -14.49
N ASP A 316 -7.80 7.69 -14.07
CA ASP A 316 -8.84 6.93 -14.77
C ASP A 316 -10.20 7.26 -14.15
N ALA A 317 -11.17 7.58 -15.00
CA ALA A 317 -12.57 7.81 -14.65
C ALA A 317 -13.45 6.68 -15.18
N ALA A 318 -14.43 6.26 -14.39
CA ALA A 318 -15.41 5.25 -14.73
C ALA A 318 -16.81 5.87 -14.83
N GLY A 319 -17.53 5.55 -15.91
CA GLY A 319 -18.88 6.01 -16.17
C GLY A 319 -19.89 4.89 -15.98
N TYR A 320 -21.04 5.22 -15.44
CA TYR A 320 -22.16 4.33 -15.16
C TYR A 320 -23.42 4.95 -15.78
N TYR A 321 -23.95 4.33 -16.83
CA TYR A 321 -25.15 4.79 -17.50
C TYR A 321 -26.37 4.02 -17.01
N PHE A 322 -27.39 4.76 -16.61
CA PHE A 322 -28.68 4.25 -16.13
C PHE A 322 -29.73 4.55 -17.19
N ASP A 323 -30.59 3.57 -17.50
CA ASP A 323 -31.69 3.70 -18.46
C ASP A 323 -33.05 3.44 -17.78
N GLY A 324 -34.13 3.42 -18.58
CA GLY A 324 -35.46 3.00 -18.11
C GLY A 324 -36.11 3.95 -17.11
N LEU A 325 -35.66 5.22 -17.07
CA LEU A 325 -36.18 6.23 -16.16
C LEU A 325 -37.47 6.85 -16.74
N ALA A 326 -38.48 7.02 -15.89
CA ALA A 326 -39.75 7.66 -16.25
C ALA A 326 -39.70 9.18 -15.99
N ALA A 327 -40.65 9.95 -16.53
CA ALA A 327 -40.67 11.41 -16.31
C ALA A 327 -40.79 11.80 -14.83
N ALA A 328 -41.47 10.98 -14.01
CA ALA A 328 -41.55 11.18 -12.57
C ALA A 328 -40.18 11.10 -11.86
N ASP A 329 -39.21 10.38 -12.43
CA ASP A 329 -37.87 10.22 -11.84
C ASP A 329 -37.03 11.49 -11.96
N LEU A 330 -37.27 12.32 -13.00
CA LEU A 330 -36.57 13.59 -13.21
C LEU A 330 -36.74 14.56 -12.02
N ALA A 331 -37.79 14.40 -11.23
CA ALA A 331 -38.06 15.20 -10.03
C ALA A 331 -37.23 14.75 -8.79
N ALA A 332 -36.45 13.68 -8.90
CA ALA A 332 -35.70 13.09 -7.79
C ALA A 332 -34.19 12.95 -8.09
N PRO A 333 -33.48 14.04 -8.45
CA PRO A 333 -32.02 13.99 -8.61
C PRO A 333 -31.34 13.67 -7.28
N VAL A 334 -30.24 12.93 -7.36
CA VAL A 334 -29.51 12.46 -6.18
C VAL A 334 -28.07 12.91 -6.26
N ALA A 335 -27.66 13.78 -5.34
CA ALA A 335 -26.26 14.19 -5.20
C ALA A 335 -25.52 13.25 -4.23
N PRO A 336 -24.19 13.08 -4.40
CA PRO A 336 -23.37 12.43 -3.39
C PRO A 336 -23.37 13.25 -2.09
N ASN A 337 -23.36 12.55 -0.95
CA ASN A 337 -23.22 13.16 0.37
C ASN A 337 -21.77 13.66 0.56
N GLU A 338 -21.56 14.59 1.49
CA GLU A 338 -20.22 15.10 1.80
C GLU A 338 -19.30 13.96 2.27
N GLY A 339 -18.24 13.70 1.51
CA GLY A 339 -17.26 12.64 1.80
C GLY A 339 -17.72 11.22 1.44
N GLU A 340 -18.87 11.05 0.77
CA GLU A 340 -19.33 9.76 0.27
C GLU A 340 -18.44 9.29 -0.90
N GLY A 341 -17.89 8.08 -0.78
CA GLY A 341 -17.07 7.48 -1.82
C GLY A 341 -17.89 7.01 -3.02
N ALA A 342 -17.20 6.71 -4.13
CA ALA A 342 -17.82 6.25 -5.36
C ALA A 342 -18.66 4.98 -5.17
N ALA A 343 -18.10 3.97 -4.49
CA ALA A 343 -18.77 2.71 -4.22
C ALA A 343 -20.03 2.88 -3.35
N ASP A 344 -19.96 3.72 -2.31
CA ASP A 344 -21.08 3.99 -1.41
C ASP A 344 -22.22 4.71 -2.13
N PHE A 345 -21.89 5.70 -2.97
CA PHE A 345 -22.89 6.41 -3.76
C PHE A 345 -23.63 5.48 -4.73
N LEU A 346 -22.89 4.63 -5.45
CA LEU A 346 -23.48 3.64 -6.36
C LEU A 346 -24.32 2.60 -5.61
N ALA A 347 -23.88 2.15 -4.44
CA ALA A 347 -24.65 1.25 -3.59
C ALA A 347 -25.96 1.89 -3.10
N ARG A 348 -25.93 3.19 -2.75
CA ARG A 348 -27.13 3.94 -2.37
C ARG A 348 -28.10 4.12 -3.54
N LEU A 349 -27.60 4.34 -4.75
CA LEU A 349 -28.44 4.35 -5.96
C LEU A 349 -29.10 2.97 -6.17
N ALA A 350 -28.36 1.87 -6.00
CA ALA A 350 -28.91 0.53 -6.09
C ALA A 350 -30.01 0.25 -5.05
N GLN A 351 -29.85 0.73 -3.80
CA GLN A 351 -30.91 0.67 -2.77
C GLN A 351 -32.18 1.44 -3.16
N LEU A 352 -32.06 2.47 -4.02
CA LEU A 352 -33.18 3.21 -4.60
C LEU A 352 -33.74 2.53 -5.87
N GLY A 353 -33.30 1.30 -6.18
CA GLY A 353 -33.70 0.56 -7.37
C GLY A 353 -33.04 1.07 -8.66
N ARG A 354 -31.94 1.83 -8.56
CA ARG A 354 -31.21 2.36 -9.72
C ARG A 354 -29.91 1.58 -9.89
N THR A 355 -29.87 0.72 -10.90
CA THR A 355 -28.68 -0.04 -11.27
C THR A 355 -28.22 0.36 -12.67
N PRO A 356 -26.90 0.51 -12.90
CA PRO A 356 -26.41 0.87 -14.22
C PRO A 356 -26.63 -0.28 -15.20
N ARG A 357 -26.92 0.08 -16.46
CA ARG A 357 -27.07 -0.87 -17.58
C ARG A 357 -25.91 -0.84 -18.56
N ALA A 358 -25.10 0.22 -18.53
CA ALA A 358 -23.92 0.33 -19.35
C ALA A 358 -22.81 1.11 -18.65
N TYR A 359 -21.62 1.03 -19.21
CA TYR A 359 -20.40 1.52 -18.59
C TYR A 359 -19.58 2.35 -19.58
N GLY A 360 -18.73 3.22 -19.06
CA GLY A 360 -17.80 4.04 -19.83
C GLY A 360 -16.46 4.16 -19.11
N SER A 361 -15.41 4.49 -19.84
CA SER A 361 -14.12 4.81 -19.25
C SER A 361 -13.46 5.99 -19.95
N ALA A 362 -12.80 6.83 -19.18
CA ALA A 362 -12.03 7.98 -19.67
C ALA A 362 -10.72 8.08 -18.89
N ARG A 363 -9.66 8.58 -19.54
CA ARG A 363 -8.33 8.73 -18.93
C ARG A 363 -7.83 10.14 -19.15
N PHE A 364 -7.32 10.75 -18.09
CA PHE A 364 -6.87 12.14 -18.07
C PHE A 364 -5.47 12.27 -17.49
N ASP A 365 -4.62 13.06 -18.14
CA ASP A 365 -3.26 13.41 -17.68
C ASP A 365 -3.09 14.92 -17.42
N GLY A 366 -4.17 15.69 -17.55
CA GLY A 366 -4.19 17.12 -17.30
C GLY A 366 -5.63 17.67 -17.16
N PRO A 367 -5.77 18.95 -16.78
CA PRO A 367 -7.06 19.63 -16.72
C PRO A 367 -7.53 20.05 -18.12
N ASP A 368 -8.82 20.38 -18.24
CA ASP A 368 -9.46 20.89 -19.45
C ASP A 368 -9.40 19.93 -20.66
N GLN A 369 -9.12 18.65 -20.43
CA GLN A 369 -9.17 17.63 -21.47
C GLN A 369 -10.60 17.19 -21.71
N ARG A 370 -10.89 16.73 -22.93
CA ARG A 370 -12.18 16.17 -23.34
C ARG A 370 -11.97 14.78 -23.92
N VAL A 371 -12.73 13.81 -23.44
CA VAL A 371 -12.77 12.44 -23.96
C VAL A 371 -14.21 12.12 -24.36
N GLU A 372 -14.41 11.68 -25.60
CA GLU A 372 -15.69 11.12 -26.06
C GLU A 372 -15.73 9.63 -25.72
N VAL A 373 -16.82 9.20 -25.09
CA VAL A 373 -17.00 7.83 -24.61
C VAL A 373 -18.24 7.24 -25.23
N THR A 374 -18.14 6.00 -25.74
CA THR A 374 -19.29 5.19 -26.13
C THR A 374 -19.64 4.25 -24.98
N ALA A 375 -20.92 4.18 -24.61
CA ALA A 375 -21.40 3.24 -23.60
C ALA A 375 -21.18 1.79 -24.05
N VAL A 376 -20.72 0.93 -23.14
CA VAL A 376 -20.52 -0.51 -23.39
C VAL A 376 -21.29 -1.37 -22.39
N THR A 377 -21.61 -2.61 -22.77
CA THR A 377 -22.48 -3.50 -21.98
C THR A 377 -21.82 -4.05 -20.72
N GLU A 378 -20.49 -4.08 -20.66
CA GLU A 378 -19.69 -4.59 -19.53
C GLU A 378 -18.57 -3.61 -19.16
N PRO A 379 -18.17 -3.50 -17.88
CA PRO A 379 -17.05 -2.66 -17.47
C PRO A 379 -15.75 -3.04 -18.20
N GLY A 380 -15.14 -2.09 -18.91
CA GLY A 380 -13.92 -2.33 -19.71
C GLY A 380 -14.15 -3.14 -21.00
N GLY A 381 -15.40 -3.44 -21.35
CA GLY A 381 -15.79 -4.12 -22.59
C GLY A 381 -15.66 -3.25 -23.84
N THR A 382 -16.02 -3.84 -24.98
CA THR A 382 -15.99 -3.14 -26.30
C THR A 382 -17.32 -3.21 -27.05
N GLU A 383 -18.27 -4.02 -26.60
CA GLU A 383 -19.58 -4.13 -27.24
C GLU A 383 -20.43 -2.90 -26.89
N PRO A 384 -20.85 -2.10 -27.88
CA PRO A 384 -21.63 -0.89 -27.63
C PRO A 384 -23.00 -1.21 -27.05
N TYR A 385 -23.38 -0.50 -26.00
CA TYR A 385 -24.73 -0.54 -25.47
C TYR A 385 -25.71 0.15 -26.43
N ARG A 386 -26.87 -0.48 -26.65
CA ARG A 386 -27.93 -0.04 -27.55
C ARG A 386 -29.08 0.55 -26.73
N ALA A 387 -29.43 1.81 -27.01
CA ALA A 387 -30.41 2.56 -26.23
C ALA A 387 -31.80 1.89 -26.22
N ARG A 388 -32.45 1.89 -25.06
CA ARG A 388 -33.84 1.44 -24.85
C ARG A 388 -34.72 2.63 -24.55
N ALA A 389 -35.99 2.58 -24.94
CA ALA A 389 -36.92 3.71 -24.83
C ALA A 389 -36.99 4.27 -23.39
N GLY A 390 -37.06 5.60 -23.27
CA GLY A 390 -37.15 6.32 -21.99
C GLY A 390 -35.91 7.16 -21.67
N PHE A 391 -35.91 7.80 -20.50
CA PHE A 391 -34.81 8.65 -20.06
C PHE A 391 -33.63 7.82 -19.58
N GLY A 392 -32.42 8.33 -19.82
CA GLY A 392 -31.18 7.79 -19.27
C GLY A 392 -30.25 8.88 -18.76
N THR A 393 -29.34 8.53 -17.86
CA THR A 393 -28.37 9.46 -17.27
C THR A 393 -27.05 8.77 -16.96
N TRP A 394 -25.97 9.53 -17.05
CA TRP A 394 -24.65 9.10 -16.58
C TRP A 394 -24.38 9.50 -15.13
N VAL A 395 -23.58 8.69 -14.46
CA VAL A 395 -22.81 9.03 -13.25
C VAL A 395 -21.36 8.69 -13.53
N TRP A 396 -20.44 9.61 -13.24
CA TRP A 396 -19.02 9.43 -13.45
C TRP A 396 -18.25 9.50 -12.14
N THR A 397 -17.22 8.66 -12.01
CA THR A 397 -16.39 8.58 -10.82
C THR A 397 -14.91 8.61 -11.15
N ILE A 398 -14.11 9.20 -10.25
CA ILE A 398 -12.68 8.90 -10.10
C ILE A 398 -12.55 8.27 -8.72
N ASP A 399 -12.57 6.94 -8.69
CA ASP A 399 -12.40 6.16 -7.46
C ASP A 399 -10.91 6.07 -7.14
N ARG A 400 -10.52 6.53 -5.95
CA ARG A 400 -9.13 6.51 -5.47
C ARG A 400 -8.59 5.10 -5.33
N ALA A 401 -9.40 4.15 -4.86
CA ALA A 401 -8.98 2.77 -4.65
C ALA A 401 -8.77 2.02 -5.98
N ALA A 402 -9.43 2.48 -7.06
CA ALA A 402 -9.27 1.92 -8.40
C ALA A 402 -8.07 2.50 -9.19
N GLN A 403 -7.41 3.55 -8.68
CA GLN A 403 -6.24 4.16 -9.34
C GLN A 403 -4.95 3.34 -9.13
N SER A 404 -3.93 3.62 -9.95
CA SER A 404 -2.57 3.15 -9.64
C SER A 404 -2.08 3.71 -8.29
N PRO A 405 -1.15 3.05 -7.57
CA PRO A 405 -0.63 3.55 -6.30
C PRO A 405 -0.10 4.99 -6.37
N GLU A 406 0.54 5.37 -7.49
CA GLU A 406 1.04 6.71 -7.73
C GLU A 406 -0.10 7.72 -7.88
N ALA A 407 -1.11 7.39 -8.70
CA ALA A 407 -2.29 8.21 -8.95
C ALA A 407 -3.16 8.37 -7.70
N ALA A 408 -3.38 7.29 -6.94
CA ALA A 408 -4.09 7.28 -5.66
C ALA A 408 -3.42 8.18 -4.61
N GLY A 409 -2.09 8.35 -4.69
CA GLY A 409 -1.32 9.25 -3.84
C GLY A 409 -1.53 10.75 -4.12
N PHE A 410 -2.17 11.10 -5.24
CA PHE A 410 -2.56 12.48 -5.57
C PHE A 410 -3.99 12.82 -5.18
N LEU A 411 -4.82 11.84 -4.79
CA LEU A 411 -6.23 12.02 -4.45
C LEU A 411 -6.44 11.99 -2.94
N GLY A 412 -7.06 13.04 -2.41
CA GLY A 412 -7.51 13.05 -1.00
C GLY A 412 -8.85 12.33 -0.79
N ALA A 413 -9.70 12.31 -1.81
CA ALA A 413 -11.03 11.70 -1.82
C ALA A 413 -11.44 11.33 -3.25
N ASP A 414 -12.50 10.53 -3.38
CA ASP A 414 -13.10 10.20 -4.67
C ASP A 414 -13.78 11.42 -5.30
N VAL A 415 -13.90 11.41 -6.63
CA VAL A 415 -14.77 12.33 -7.37
C VAL A 415 -15.98 11.55 -7.84
N VAL A 416 -17.18 12.10 -7.64
CA VAL A 416 -18.44 11.47 -8.03
C VAL A 416 -19.37 12.55 -8.58
N THR A 417 -19.89 12.38 -9.79
CA THR A 417 -20.93 13.28 -10.33
C THR A 417 -22.32 12.89 -9.83
N PRO A 418 -23.27 13.84 -9.72
CA PRO A 418 -24.65 13.53 -9.30
C PRO A 418 -25.39 12.62 -10.29
N PHE A 419 -26.36 11.87 -9.77
CA PHE A 419 -27.35 11.15 -10.58
C PHE A 419 -28.46 12.10 -11.03
N LEU A 420 -28.87 11.99 -12.31
CA LEU A 420 -29.80 12.90 -12.99
C LEU A 420 -29.30 14.36 -13.04
N GLU A 421 -28.02 14.54 -13.34
CA GLU A 421 -27.51 15.86 -13.69
C GLU A 421 -28.06 16.28 -15.05
N HIS A 422 -28.48 17.54 -15.18
CA HIS A 422 -29.21 18.00 -16.37
C HIS A 422 -28.41 17.83 -17.66
N ALA A 423 -27.10 18.06 -17.63
CA ALA A 423 -26.22 17.88 -18.78
C ALA A 423 -26.07 16.39 -19.18
N GLU A 424 -26.24 15.48 -18.22
CA GLU A 424 -25.99 14.04 -18.34
C GLU A 424 -27.17 13.21 -18.77
N THR A 425 -28.34 13.86 -18.83
CA THR A 425 -29.59 13.16 -19.09
C THR A 425 -29.98 13.30 -20.55
N ASN A 426 -30.28 12.18 -21.19
CA ASN A 426 -30.84 12.08 -22.54
C ASN A 426 -32.17 11.30 -22.50
N ASN A 427 -32.86 11.25 -23.63
CA ASN A 427 -34.02 10.40 -23.85
C ASN A 427 -33.84 9.55 -25.11
N ALA A 428 -34.13 8.25 -25.01
CA ALA A 428 -34.28 7.39 -26.17
C ALA A 428 -35.73 7.41 -26.64
N VAL A 429 -35.94 7.88 -27.86
CA VAL A 429 -37.25 8.18 -28.43
C VAL A 429 -38.00 6.89 -28.77
N ALA A 430 -39.18 6.69 -28.18
CA ALA A 430 -39.98 5.49 -28.37
C ALA A 430 -40.56 5.42 -29.80
N PRO A 431 -40.45 4.28 -30.50
CA PRO A 431 -41.16 4.04 -31.75
C PRO A 431 -42.65 3.74 -31.47
N LEU A 432 -43.52 4.08 -32.43
CA LEU A 432 -44.93 3.70 -32.39
C LEU A 432 -45.25 2.62 -33.43
N THR A 433 -46.15 1.72 -33.06
CA THR A 433 -46.82 0.79 -33.97
C THR A 433 -48.29 1.20 -34.09
N VAL A 434 -48.81 1.18 -35.32
CA VAL A 434 -50.18 1.57 -35.65
C VAL A 434 -50.80 0.47 -36.51
N ASP A 435 -51.88 -0.12 -36.01
CA ASP A 435 -52.70 -1.08 -36.72
C ASP A 435 -54.12 -0.51 -36.91
N SER A 436 -54.60 -0.40 -38.15
CA SER A 436 -55.93 0.14 -38.45
C SER A 436 -56.79 -0.90 -39.18
N THR A 437 -58.12 -0.85 -38.99
CA THR A 437 -59.06 -1.70 -39.71
C THR A 437 -60.42 -1.01 -39.80
N VAL A 438 -60.81 -0.69 -41.04
CA VAL A 438 -62.12 -0.11 -41.32
C VAL A 438 -63.26 -1.03 -40.89
N THR A 439 -64.36 -0.44 -40.43
CA THR A 439 -65.52 -1.21 -39.93
C THR A 439 -66.21 -2.02 -41.04
N GLU A 440 -66.24 -1.47 -42.26
CA GLU A 440 -66.72 -2.18 -43.45
C GLU A 440 -65.81 -1.86 -44.64
N HIS A 441 -65.29 -2.87 -45.34
CA HIS A 441 -64.46 -2.66 -46.55
C HIS A 441 -65.29 -2.27 -47.78
N THR A 442 -66.61 -2.40 -47.72
CA THR A 442 -67.54 -1.93 -48.75
C THR A 442 -68.74 -1.20 -48.15
N ALA A 443 -69.07 -0.03 -48.70
CA ALA A 443 -70.19 0.78 -48.25
C ALA A 443 -70.97 1.37 -49.44
N LEU A 444 -72.14 1.97 -49.13
CA LEU A 444 -72.96 2.68 -50.10
C LEU A 444 -72.68 4.18 -50.05
N VAL A 445 -72.88 4.87 -51.17
CA VAL A 445 -72.93 6.34 -51.18
C VAL A 445 -74.00 6.80 -50.19
N GLY A 446 -73.63 7.69 -49.28
CA GLY A 446 -74.44 8.18 -48.17
C GLY A 446 -74.34 7.36 -46.88
N SER A 447 -73.58 6.27 -46.85
CA SER A 447 -73.21 5.59 -45.61
C SER A 447 -72.26 6.45 -44.78
N ASP A 448 -72.32 6.29 -43.46
CA ASP A 448 -71.25 6.74 -42.57
C ASP A 448 -70.16 5.66 -42.54
N VAL A 449 -68.93 6.04 -42.87
CA VAL A 449 -67.76 5.16 -42.78
C VAL A 449 -67.02 5.39 -41.46
N SER A 450 -66.41 4.34 -40.95
CA SER A 450 -65.69 4.35 -39.68
C SER A 450 -64.51 3.39 -39.68
N ASP A 451 -63.58 3.65 -38.76
CA ASP A 451 -62.34 2.91 -38.59
C ASP A 451 -62.03 2.72 -37.10
N THR A 452 -61.30 1.64 -36.80
CA THR A 452 -60.76 1.32 -35.48
C THR A 452 -59.25 1.19 -35.60
N ILE A 453 -58.52 2.13 -35.00
CA ILE A 453 -57.06 2.21 -35.03
C ILE A 453 -56.52 1.84 -33.65
N THR A 454 -55.62 0.88 -33.56
CA THR A 454 -54.89 0.53 -32.34
C THR A 454 -53.48 1.08 -32.42
N VAL A 455 -53.09 1.87 -31.43
CA VAL A 455 -51.74 2.45 -31.35
C VAL A 455 -51.04 1.93 -30.10
N SER A 456 -49.77 1.57 -30.23
CA SER A 456 -48.92 1.15 -29.12
C SER A 456 -47.52 1.76 -29.22
N GLY A 457 -46.82 1.88 -28.09
CA GLY A 457 -45.45 2.41 -28.00
C GLY A 457 -45.32 3.78 -27.34
N TYR A 458 -46.43 4.46 -27.01
CA TYR A 458 -46.38 5.66 -26.18
C TYR A 458 -45.90 5.33 -24.75
N PRO A 459 -45.11 6.20 -24.10
CA PRO A 459 -44.93 6.15 -22.65
C PRO A 459 -46.29 6.18 -21.92
N ASP A 460 -46.40 5.48 -20.79
CA ASP A 460 -47.68 5.37 -20.05
C ASP A 460 -48.27 6.73 -19.63
N ASP A 461 -47.41 7.72 -19.39
CA ASP A 461 -47.78 9.08 -19.00
C ASP A 461 -47.85 10.06 -20.20
N HIS A 462 -47.77 9.57 -21.43
CA HIS A 462 -47.73 10.41 -22.62
C HIS A 462 -49.00 11.27 -22.78
N GLY A 463 -48.80 12.51 -23.21
CA GLY A 463 -49.81 13.55 -23.29
C GLY A 463 -50.02 14.33 -21.98
N SER A 464 -49.41 13.89 -20.88
CA SER A 464 -49.47 14.58 -19.58
C SER A 464 -48.14 15.20 -19.14
N PHE A 465 -47.02 14.82 -19.75
CA PHE A 465 -45.73 15.41 -19.46
C PHE A 465 -45.64 16.84 -20.00
N ALA A 466 -45.46 17.80 -19.10
CA ALA A 466 -45.45 19.22 -19.41
C ALA A 466 -44.08 19.73 -19.93
N GLY A 467 -43.10 18.83 -20.09
CA GLY A 467 -41.72 19.17 -20.40
C GLY A 467 -40.91 19.53 -19.15
N ASP A 468 -39.60 19.58 -19.33
CA ASP A 468 -38.65 20.06 -18.33
C ASP A 468 -37.56 20.91 -19.01
N GLU A 469 -37.67 22.24 -18.85
CA GLU A 469 -36.73 23.20 -19.44
C GLU A 469 -35.30 23.05 -18.89
N ALA A 470 -35.15 22.58 -17.64
CA ALA A 470 -33.83 22.44 -17.03
C ALA A 470 -33.07 21.26 -17.62
N PHE A 471 -33.76 20.15 -17.91
CA PHE A 471 -33.21 18.99 -18.61
C PHE A 471 -33.18 19.16 -20.14
N GLY A 472 -33.95 20.12 -20.69
CA GLY A 472 -33.98 20.44 -22.11
C GLY A 472 -35.00 19.64 -22.92
N PHE A 473 -36.07 19.15 -22.28
CA PHE A 473 -37.14 18.39 -22.93
C PHE A 473 -38.43 19.20 -23.02
N GLY A 474 -39.05 19.23 -24.19
CA GLY A 474 -40.34 19.86 -24.44
C GLY A 474 -41.54 19.06 -23.86
N PRO A 475 -42.73 19.69 -23.78
CA PRO A 475 -43.97 18.99 -23.47
C PRO A 475 -44.34 17.98 -24.55
N ASP A 476 -45.05 16.93 -24.15
CA ASP A 476 -45.61 15.99 -25.10
C ASP A 476 -46.60 16.66 -26.05
N ARG A 477 -46.68 16.11 -27.26
CA ARG A 477 -47.81 16.38 -28.15
C ARG A 477 -49.00 15.53 -27.69
N ALA A 478 -49.92 16.15 -26.97
CA ALA A 478 -51.09 15.47 -26.40
C ALA A 478 -52.04 14.82 -27.42
N THR A 479 -51.93 15.14 -28.72
CA THR A 479 -52.82 14.63 -29.76
C THR A 479 -52.09 14.18 -31.01
N ALA A 480 -52.53 13.05 -31.57
CA ALA A 480 -52.29 12.65 -32.95
C ALA A 480 -53.48 13.07 -33.83
N ARG A 481 -53.37 12.94 -35.16
CA ARG A 481 -54.50 13.16 -36.08
C ARG A 481 -54.82 11.92 -36.90
N VAL A 482 -56.09 11.79 -37.29
CA VAL A 482 -56.51 10.85 -38.33
C VAL A 482 -57.04 11.65 -39.52
N ASP A 483 -56.35 11.51 -40.64
CA ASP A 483 -56.66 12.16 -41.91
C ASP A 483 -57.43 11.19 -42.80
N VAL A 484 -58.62 11.55 -43.26
CA VAL A 484 -59.41 10.70 -44.17
C VAL A 484 -59.37 11.28 -45.58
N TYR A 485 -58.91 10.47 -46.53
CA TYR A 485 -58.78 10.85 -47.93
C TYR A 485 -59.84 10.16 -48.78
N TRP A 486 -60.28 10.82 -49.86
CA TRP A 486 -61.10 10.23 -50.90
C TRP A 486 -60.33 10.15 -52.21
N ALA A 487 -60.43 9.03 -52.91
CA ALA A 487 -59.88 8.80 -54.24
C ALA A 487 -60.95 8.19 -55.18
N GLY A 488 -61.28 8.83 -56.30
CA GLY A 488 -62.32 8.34 -57.21
C GLY A 488 -62.74 9.28 -58.32
N ASP A 489 -63.84 8.92 -58.99
CA ASP A 489 -64.52 9.76 -59.99
C ASP A 489 -65.98 9.96 -59.58
N ARG A 490 -66.37 11.20 -59.32
CA ARG A 490 -67.72 11.54 -58.86
C ARG A 490 -68.78 11.39 -59.95
N ASP A 491 -68.37 11.52 -61.20
CA ASP A 491 -69.26 11.53 -62.35
C ASP A 491 -69.38 10.12 -62.98
N ASP A 492 -68.50 9.18 -62.63
CA ASP A 492 -68.48 7.82 -63.16
C ASP A 492 -68.06 6.77 -62.11
N ALA A 493 -69.08 6.14 -61.49
CA ALA A 493 -68.88 5.06 -60.52
C ALA A 493 -68.29 3.77 -61.12
N GLU A 494 -68.22 3.62 -62.45
CA GLU A 494 -67.54 2.47 -63.08
C GLU A 494 -66.01 2.61 -63.08
N ARG A 495 -65.48 3.82 -62.81
CA ARG A 495 -64.04 4.13 -62.81
C ARG A 495 -63.37 4.13 -61.43
N ILE A 496 -64.07 3.69 -60.38
CA ILE A 496 -63.55 3.66 -58.99
C ILE A 496 -62.18 2.97 -58.90
N ASP A 497 -61.99 1.87 -59.63
CA ASP A 497 -60.78 1.06 -59.53
C ASP A 497 -59.58 1.68 -60.26
N GLU A 498 -59.79 2.69 -61.13
CA GLU A 498 -58.69 3.46 -61.77
C GLU A 498 -57.97 4.39 -60.78
N TYR A 499 -58.62 4.74 -59.67
CA TYR A 499 -58.12 5.64 -58.62
C TYR A 499 -57.93 4.90 -57.30
N ARG A 500 -57.59 3.62 -57.39
CA ARG A 500 -57.20 2.83 -56.21
C ARG A 500 -56.02 3.54 -55.51
N PRO A 501 -56.05 3.70 -54.17
CA PRO A 501 -54.91 4.20 -53.40
C PRO A 501 -53.66 3.36 -53.66
N GLU A 502 -52.56 4.01 -54.05
CA GLU A 502 -51.25 3.40 -54.31
C GLU A 502 -50.12 4.28 -53.73
N GLY A 503 -49.14 3.65 -53.08
CA GLY A 503 -48.02 4.31 -52.41
C GLY A 503 -48.30 4.73 -50.96
N GLU A 504 -47.26 4.73 -50.12
CA GLU A 504 -47.36 4.98 -48.66
C GLU A 504 -47.88 6.38 -48.29
N THR A 505 -47.81 7.36 -49.20
CA THR A 505 -48.20 8.75 -48.93
C THR A 505 -49.33 9.21 -49.83
N PRO A 506 -50.30 9.98 -49.31
CA PRO A 506 -51.44 10.43 -50.10
C PRO A 506 -50.99 11.39 -51.23
N PRO A 507 -51.55 11.27 -52.44
CA PRO A 507 -51.22 12.15 -53.56
C PRO A 507 -51.70 13.58 -53.31
N ALA A 508 -51.12 14.54 -54.04
CA ALA A 508 -51.58 15.92 -53.99
C ALA A 508 -53.04 16.03 -54.47
N ALA A 509 -53.83 16.87 -53.79
CA ALA A 509 -55.25 17.02 -54.10
C ALA A 509 -55.47 17.49 -55.57
N ASP A 510 -56.36 16.80 -56.27
CA ASP A 510 -56.75 17.07 -57.65
C ASP A 510 -58.25 16.77 -57.87
N GLU A 511 -58.68 16.57 -59.13
CA GLU A 511 -60.08 16.24 -59.45
C GLU A 511 -60.51 14.87 -58.90
N HIS A 512 -59.55 13.99 -58.64
CA HIS A 512 -59.77 12.60 -58.26
C HIS A 512 -59.30 12.26 -56.85
N HIS A 513 -58.56 13.14 -56.17
CA HIS A 513 -58.07 12.95 -54.81
C HIS A 513 -58.36 14.19 -53.95
N ARG A 514 -58.90 13.99 -52.74
CA ARG A 514 -59.09 15.08 -51.77
C ARG A 514 -58.99 14.60 -50.33
N LEU A 515 -58.57 15.48 -49.43
CA LEU A 515 -58.78 15.29 -47.99
C LEU A 515 -60.27 15.51 -47.68
N VAL A 516 -60.91 14.51 -47.08
CA VAL A 516 -62.30 14.55 -46.60
C VAL A 516 -62.37 15.29 -45.27
N GLY A 517 -61.45 14.99 -44.36
CA GLY A 517 -61.34 15.66 -43.07
C GLY A 517 -60.12 15.18 -42.28
N SER A 518 -59.84 15.88 -41.18
CA SER A 518 -58.74 15.60 -40.26
C SER A 518 -59.25 15.84 -38.84
N TRP A 519 -59.09 14.86 -37.95
CA TRP A 519 -59.62 14.90 -36.59
C TRP A 519 -58.54 14.57 -35.55
N PRO A 520 -58.47 15.32 -34.44
CA PRO A 520 -57.50 15.07 -33.39
C PRO A 520 -57.95 13.92 -32.47
N TYR A 521 -57.02 13.06 -32.07
CA TYR A 521 -57.24 12.00 -31.08
C TYR A 521 -56.14 12.04 -30.02
N PRO A 522 -56.40 11.64 -28.76
CA PRO A 522 -55.37 11.58 -27.75
C PRO A 522 -54.20 10.71 -28.20
N ALA A 523 -52.97 11.22 -28.06
CA ALA A 523 -51.74 10.50 -28.39
C ALA A 523 -51.37 9.57 -27.22
N VAL A 524 -52.09 8.46 -27.06
CA VAL A 524 -51.89 7.48 -25.98
C VAL A 524 -52.04 6.06 -26.53
N ASN A 525 -51.51 5.07 -25.81
CA ASN A 525 -51.72 3.67 -26.16
C ASN A 525 -53.21 3.28 -26.10
N GLY A 526 -53.67 2.50 -27.06
CA GLY A 526 -55.02 1.91 -27.06
C GLY A 526 -55.77 2.06 -28.37
N GLU A 527 -57.08 1.82 -28.29
CA GLU A 527 -58.00 1.81 -29.44
C GLU A 527 -58.63 3.19 -29.65
N ILE A 528 -58.53 3.69 -30.88
CA ILE A 528 -59.10 4.94 -31.38
C ILE A 528 -60.20 4.58 -32.37
N LYS A 529 -61.44 5.02 -32.07
CA LYS A 529 -62.57 4.89 -32.99
C LYS A 529 -62.81 6.18 -33.76
N VAL A 530 -62.82 6.07 -35.07
CA VAL A 530 -62.99 7.20 -35.99
C VAL A 530 -64.29 7.04 -36.75
N GLY A 531 -65.13 8.07 -36.78
CA GLY A 531 -66.46 8.00 -37.40
C GLY A 531 -67.55 7.40 -36.49
N GLY A 532 -68.71 7.09 -37.07
CA GLY A 532 -69.85 6.50 -36.34
C GLY A 532 -70.48 7.37 -35.24
N GLY A 533 -70.13 8.65 -35.16
CA GLY A 533 -70.58 9.59 -34.12
C GLY A 533 -69.74 9.55 -32.83
N VAL A 534 -68.64 8.79 -32.79
CA VAL A 534 -67.72 8.78 -31.64
C VAL A 534 -66.98 10.13 -31.59
N PRO A 535 -66.88 10.77 -30.40
CA PRO A 535 -66.19 12.05 -30.28
C PRO A 535 -64.69 12.00 -30.56
N ASP A 536 -64.15 13.08 -31.14
CA ASP A 536 -62.71 13.36 -31.21
C ASP A 536 -62.15 13.82 -29.85
N ALA A 537 -60.85 14.15 -29.79
CA ALA A 537 -60.18 14.63 -28.58
C ALA A 537 -60.80 15.92 -28.00
N ASP A 538 -61.43 16.74 -28.84
CA ASP A 538 -62.12 17.97 -28.42
C ASP A 538 -63.55 17.71 -27.93
N GLY A 539 -64.03 16.46 -28.00
CA GLY A 539 -65.37 16.05 -27.61
C GLY A 539 -66.43 16.29 -28.69
N ASN A 540 -66.05 16.60 -29.93
CA ASN A 540 -66.97 16.78 -31.04
C ASN A 540 -67.28 15.42 -31.71
N PRO A 541 -68.56 15.05 -31.92
CA PRO A 541 -68.90 13.80 -32.58
C PRO A 541 -68.38 13.77 -34.02
N VAL A 542 -67.63 12.73 -34.37
CA VAL A 542 -67.08 12.52 -35.72
C VAL A 542 -68.02 11.63 -36.52
N SER A 543 -68.57 12.15 -37.61
CA SER A 543 -69.38 11.40 -38.59
C SER A 543 -68.84 11.71 -39.97
N ILE A 544 -68.48 10.65 -40.72
CA ILE A 544 -67.81 10.72 -42.01
C ILE A 544 -68.75 10.10 -43.02
N THR A 545 -69.56 10.93 -43.66
CA THR A 545 -70.50 10.47 -44.68
C THR A 545 -69.78 10.35 -46.02
N ALA A 546 -69.83 9.16 -46.62
CA ALA A 546 -69.28 8.91 -47.93
C ALA A 546 -70.18 9.51 -49.03
N ASP A 547 -69.92 10.75 -49.42
CA ASP A 547 -70.77 11.56 -50.31
C ASP A 547 -70.63 11.26 -51.81
N ALA A 548 -69.64 10.44 -52.18
CA ALA A 548 -69.30 10.11 -53.56
C ALA A 548 -68.79 8.66 -53.68
N PRO A 549 -69.00 8.01 -54.85
CA PRO A 549 -68.34 6.74 -55.15
C PRO A 549 -66.81 6.92 -55.18
N GLY A 550 -66.07 5.91 -54.73
CA GLY A 550 -64.61 5.95 -54.62
C GLY A 550 -64.08 5.23 -53.38
N TRP A 551 -62.78 5.36 -53.15
CA TRP A 551 -62.08 4.85 -51.98
C TRP A 551 -61.99 5.92 -50.89
N TYR A 552 -62.28 5.55 -49.65
CA TYR A 552 -62.07 6.39 -48.47
C TYR A 552 -60.98 5.74 -47.61
N VAL A 553 -59.87 6.43 -47.38
CA VAL A 553 -58.69 5.90 -46.69
C VAL A 553 -58.46 6.66 -45.39
N PHE A 554 -58.30 5.95 -44.28
CA PHE A 554 -58.00 6.51 -42.95
C PHE A 554 -56.50 6.47 -42.71
N VAL A 555 -55.85 7.61 -42.49
CA VAL A 555 -54.40 7.66 -42.26
C VAL A 555 -54.13 8.26 -40.88
N TYR A 556 -53.54 7.47 -39.99
CA TYR A 556 -53.07 7.95 -38.69
C TYR A 556 -51.77 8.73 -38.85
N VAL A 557 -51.63 9.87 -38.18
CA VAL A 557 -50.40 10.69 -38.20
C VAL A 557 -50.08 11.23 -36.81
N PHE A 558 -48.86 10.95 -36.35
CA PHE A 558 -48.23 11.58 -35.19
C PHE A 558 -46.91 12.24 -35.62
N GLU A 559 -46.78 13.54 -35.35
CA GLU A 559 -45.64 14.34 -35.85
C GLU A 559 -44.35 14.16 -35.02
N GLY A 560 -44.36 13.31 -33.99
CA GLY A 560 -43.25 13.07 -33.06
C GLY A 560 -43.15 14.10 -31.94
N ASP A 561 -42.30 13.89 -30.95
CA ASP A 561 -41.81 14.88 -29.98
C ASP A 561 -40.49 14.39 -29.36
N ASP A 562 -40.05 14.98 -28.25
CA ASP A 562 -38.77 14.61 -27.63
C ASP A 562 -38.81 13.21 -26.97
N ARG A 563 -39.99 12.62 -26.78
CA ARG A 563 -40.19 11.31 -26.16
C ARG A 563 -40.61 10.22 -27.15
N VAL A 564 -41.30 10.59 -28.22
CA VAL A 564 -41.89 9.63 -29.18
C VAL A 564 -41.60 10.03 -30.62
N GLY A 565 -41.26 9.04 -31.46
CA GLY A 565 -40.90 9.25 -32.85
C GLY A 565 -42.09 9.67 -33.71
N ALA A 566 -41.83 10.32 -34.84
CA ALA A 566 -42.89 10.60 -35.81
C ALA A 566 -43.32 9.31 -36.53
N THR A 567 -44.64 9.11 -36.66
CA THR A 567 -45.23 7.90 -37.26
C THR A 567 -46.43 8.27 -38.12
N SER A 568 -46.62 7.55 -39.23
CA SER A 568 -47.80 7.61 -40.09
C SER A 568 -48.17 6.22 -40.55
N SER A 569 -49.46 5.90 -40.63
CA SER A 569 -49.90 4.72 -41.35
C SER A 569 -49.84 4.94 -42.88
N ALA A 570 -49.90 3.86 -43.66
CA ALA A 570 -49.66 3.89 -45.10
C ALA A 570 -50.94 4.16 -45.89
N TYR A 571 -50.91 5.13 -46.80
CA TYR A 571 -52.07 5.50 -47.62
C TYR A 571 -52.61 4.39 -48.53
N ASP A 572 -51.77 3.44 -48.93
CA ASP A 572 -52.16 2.32 -49.77
C ASP A 572 -52.55 1.05 -49.01
N ASP A 573 -52.60 1.10 -47.68
CA ASP A 573 -53.02 -0.03 -46.85
C ASP A 573 -54.48 -0.44 -47.19
N GLU A 574 -54.65 -1.73 -47.45
CA GLU A 574 -55.93 -2.33 -47.82
C GLU A 574 -56.90 -2.41 -46.64
N TRP A 575 -56.35 -2.41 -45.42
CA TRP A 575 -57.10 -2.43 -44.17
C TRP A 575 -57.65 -1.06 -43.77
N GLU A 576 -57.04 0.00 -44.28
CA GLU A 576 -57.38 1.39 -43.96
C GLU A 576 -58.39 1.99 -44.94
N ARG A 577 -58.84 1.23 -45.96
CA ARG A 577 -59.66 1.75 -47.06
C ARG A 577 -61.04 1.11 -47.20
N VAL A 578 -62.05 1.94 -47.39
CA VAL A 578 -63.44 1.57 -47.70
C VAL A 578 -63.74 1.84 -49.16
N ARG A 579 -64.24 0.83 -49.89
CA ARG A 579 -64.77 1.00 -51.25
C ARG A 579 -66.24 1.38 -51.23
N VAL A 580 -66.57 2.59 -51.70
CA VAL A 580 -67.92 3.13 -51.68
C VAL A 580 -68.54 3.07 -53.07
N THR A 581 -69.72 2.45 -53.18
CA THR A 581 -70.44 2.22 -54.45
C THR A 581 -71.91 2.66 -54.37
N GLU A 582 -72.62 2.72 -55.50
CA GLU A 582 -74.05 3.09 -55.51
C GLU A 582 -75.02 1.94 -55.15
N VAL A 583 -74.57 0.68 -55.23
CA VAL A 583 -75.41 -0.52 -54.99
C VAL A 583 -74.62 -1.57 -54.21
N ARG A 584 -75.16 -2.08 -53.09
CA ARG A 584 -74.51 -3.07 -52.23
C ARG A 584 -74.73 -4.48 -52.81
N PRO A 585 -73.67 -5.23 -53.19
CA PRO A 585 -73.82 -6.64 -53.57
C PRO A 585 -74.14 -7.51 -52.35
N GLU A 586 -74.84 -8.64 -52.54
CA GLU A 586 -74.96 -9.70 -51.52
C GLU A 586 -73.59 -10.37 -51.36
N THR A 587 -72.82 -9.97 -50.35
CA THR A 587 -71.45 -10.45 -50.14
C THR A 587 -71.39 -11.72 -49.28
N PRO A 588 -70.53 -12.69 -49.61
CA PRO A 588 -70.17 -13.78 -48.72
C PRO A 588 -69.57 -13.27 -47.41
N SER A 589 -69.71 -14.05 -46.33
CA SER A 589 -69.15 -13.72 -45.02
C SER A 589 -68.43 -14.91 -44.37
N ILE A 590 -67.65 -14.66 -43.33
CA ILE A 590 -66.92 -15.68 -42.56
C ILE A 590 -67.25 -15.64 -41.05
N THR A 591 -67.08 -16.76 -40.38
CA THR A 591 -67.04 -16.88 -38.91
C THR A 591 -65.95 -17.87 -38.54
N THR A 592 -65.17 -17.58 -37.52
CA THR A 592 -63.93 -18.29 -37.21
C THR A 592 -63.92 -18.84 -35.78
N ALA A 593 -63.03 -19.80 -35.49
CA ALA A 593 -62.84 -20.35 -34.16
C ALA A 593 -61.55 -21.18 -34.05
N VAL A 594 -60.74 -20.88 -33.02
CA VAL A 594 -59.50 -21.60 -32.74
C VAL A 594 -59.72 -23.03 -32.23
N SER A 595 -58.75 -23.92 -32.49
CA SER A 595 -58.76 -25.30 -32.02
C SER A 595 -57.36 -25.87 -31.79
N PRO A 596 -57.02 -26.32 -30.56
CA PRO A 596 -57.73 -26.06 -29.29
C PRO A 596 -57.47 -24.62 -28.81
N ALA A 597 -58.34 -24.08 -27.95
CA ALA A 597 -58.22 -22.72 -27.41
C ALA A 597 -57.12 -22.55 -26.35
N ARG A 598 -56.50 -23.65 -25.88
CA ARG A 598 -55.43 -23.66 -24.89
C ARG A 598 -54.45 -24.78 -25.18
N VAL A 599 -53.15 -24.48 -25.18
CA VAL A 599 -52.05 -25.43 -25.49
C VAL A 599 -50.83 -25.15 -24.62
N GLY A 600 -49.96 -26.14 -24.43
CA GLY A 600 -48.62 -25.94 -23.87
C GLY A 600 -47.64 -25.35 -24.88
N VAL A 601 -46.56 -24.75 -24.39
CA VAL A 601 -45.41 -24.34 -25.24
C VAL A 601 -44.97 -25.50 -26.14
N GLY A 602 -44.78 -25.20 -27.43
CA GLY A 602 -44.34 -26.15 -28.46
C GLY A 602 -45.44 -27.05 -29.03
N GLU A 603 -46.64 -27.10 -28.46
CA GLU A 603 -47.77 -27.88 -28.98
C GLU A 603 -48.43 -27.20 -30.20
N PRO A 604 -49.00 -27.98 -31.15
CA PRO A 604 -49.64 -27.43 -32.34
C PRO A 604 -51.08 -26.95 -32.08
N PHE A 605 -51.44 -25.81 -32.68
CA PHE A 605 -52.81 -25.26 -32.69
C PHE A 605 -53.13 -24.62 -34.05
N ARG A 606 -54.41 -24.32 -34.32
CA ARG A 606 -54.90 -23.78 -35.60
C ARG A 606 -56.20 -23.01 -35.44
N ASP A 607 -56.62 -22.33 -36.49
CA ASP A 607 -57.94 -21.69 -36.62
C ASP A 607 -58.77 -22.34 -37.76
N ALA A 608 -60.08 -22.18 -37.69
CA ALA A 608 -61.06 -22.70 -38.64
C ALA A 608 -62.04 -21.61 -39.06
N ALA A 609 -62.14 -21.32 -40.36
CA ALA A 609 -63.09 -20.37 -40.91
C ALA A 609 -64.26 -21.05 -41.62
N ASP A 610 -65.48 -20.79 -41.15
CA ASP A 610 -66.74 -21.13 -41.78
C ASP A 610 -67.21 -20.01 -42.71
N VAL A 611 -67.17 -20.28 -44.02
CA VAL A 611 -67.63 -19.35 -45.06
C VAL A 611 -69.11 -19.59 -45.37
N SER A 612 -69.89 -18.50 -45.35
CA SER A 612 -71.31 -18.47 -45.69
C SER A 612 -71.58 -17.61 -46.92
N GLY A 613 -72.22 -18.16 -47.95
CA GLY A 613 -72.50 -17.48 -49.22
C GLY A 613 -71.59 -17.93 -50.38
N ARG A 614 -72.03 -17.71 -51.63
CA ARG A 614 -71.24 -18.08 -52.82
C ARG A 614 -70.12 -17.09 -53.06
N VAL A 615 -68.89 -17.57 -52.96
CA VAL A 615 -67.69 -16.80 -53.29
C VAL A 615 -67.40 -16.79 -54.80
N PRO A 616 -66.84 -15.71 -55.36
CA PRO A 616 -66.33 -15.69 -56.73
C PRO A 616 -65.27 -16.75 -57.03
N GLU A 617 -65.10 -17.10 -58.31
CA GLU A 617 -64.03 -18.00 -58.74
C GLU A 617 -62.65 -17.36 -58.44
N GLY A 618 -61.78 -18.12 -57.77
CA GLY A 618 -60.46 -17.64 -57.33
C GLY A 618 -60.43 -16.99 -55.94
N SER A 619 -61.55 -16.95 -55.23
CA SER A 619 -61.59 -16.55 -53.82
C SER A 619 -60.81 -17.51 -52.91
N HIS A 620 -60.25 -16.96 -51.85
CA HIS A 620 -59.42 -17.68 -50.87
C HIS A 620 -59.55 -17.02 -49.50
N ILE A 621 -59.22 -17.75 -48.43
CA ILE A 621 -59.03 -17.17 -47.09
C ILE A 621 -57.54 -17.08 -46.83
N THR A 622 -57.09 -16.00 -46.18
CA THR A 622 -55.78 -15.96 -45.52
C THR A 622 -55.98 -16.04 -44.01
N PHE A 623 -55.09 -16.76 -43.33
CA PHE A 623 -55.02 -16.82 -41.87
C PHE A 623 -53.73 -16.21 -41.38
N SER A 624 -53.84 -15.31 -40.41
CA SER A 624 -52.71 -14.76 -39.67
C SER A 624 -52.84 -15.12 -38.20
N ALA A 625 -51.76 -15.63 -37.61
CA ALA A 625 -51.62 -15.89 -36.18
C ALA A 625 -50.53 -14.98 -35.63
N TYR A 626 -50.89 -14.09 -34.72
CA TYR A 626 -49.98 -13.11 -34.16
C TYR A 626 -49.10 -13.74 -33.07
N ALA A 627 -47.91 -13.19 -32.87
CA ALA A 627 -47.02 -13.64 -31.82
C ALA A 627 -47.71 -13.54 -30.44
N PRO A 628 -47.37 -14.43 -29.49
CA PRO A 628 -47.99 -14.41 -28.16
C PRO A 628 -47.75 -13.08 -27.45
N VAL A 629 -48.77 -12.57 -26.76
CA VAL A 629 -48.70 -11.39 -25.89
C VAL A 629 -49.24 -11.66 -24.48
N GLY A 630 -49.03 -10.75 -23.54
CA GLY A 630 -49.57 -10.83 -22.19
C GLY A 630 -51.11 -10.85 -22.15
N PHE A 631 -51.69 -11.22 -21.00
CA PHE A 631 -53.14 -11.27 -20.84
C PHE A 631 -53.75 -9.86 -20.97
N GLY A 632 -54.62 -9.66 -21.96
CA GLY A 632 -55.28 -8.38 -22.22
C GLY A 632 -54.43 -7.38 -23.01
N GLU A 633 -53.23 -7.77 -23.46
CA GLU A 633 -52.39 -6.99 -24.36
C GLU A 633 -52.86 -7.16 -25.81
N GLN A 634 -52.66 -6.11 -26.62
CA GLN A 634 -52.90 -6.14 -28.06
C GLN A 634 -51.69 -6.74 -28.78
N PRO A 635 -51.89 -7.49 -29.88
CA PRO A 635 -50.80 -8.12 -30.62
C PRO A 635 -49.99 -7.05 -31.39
N GLY A 636 -48.67 -7.21 -31.47
CA GLY A 636 -47.80 -6.39 -32.34
C GLY A 636 -47.61 -7.00 -33.74
N GLU A 637 -46.68 -6.47 -34.54
CA GLU A 637 -46.47 -6.89 -35.94
C GLU A 637 -45.95 -8.33 -36.11
N ALA A 638 -45.29 -8.89 -35.10
CA ALA A 638 -44.70 -10.23 -35.19
C ALA A 638 -45.80 -11.29 -35.34
N LYS A 639 -45.66 -12.16 -36.34
CA LYS A 639 -46.63 -13.22 -36.65
C LYS A 639 -45.97 -14.59 -36.67
N LEU A 640 -46.66 -15.58 -36.11
CA LEU A 640 -46.31 -17.00 -36.19
C LEU A 640 -46.77 -17.62 -37.52
N LEU A 641 -47.81 -17.04 -38.11
CA LEU A 641 -48.37 -17.38 -39.40
C LEU A 641 -48.83 -16.08 -40.04
N ASP A 642 -48.37 -15.78 -41.25
CA ASP A 642 -48.70 -14.54 -41.93
C ASP A 642 -49.41 -14.83 -43.23
N GLU A 643 -50.65 -14.35 -43.32
CA GLU A 643 -51.54 -14.44 -44.48
C GLU A 643 -51.54 -15.80 -45.20
N ALA A 644 -51.55 -16.89 -44.44
CA ALA A 644 -51.48 -18.23 -45.00
C ALA A 644 -52.74 -18.54 -45.83
N ARG A 645 -52.55 -18.60 -47.15
CA ARG A 645 -53.63 -18.76 -48.12
C ARG A 645 -54.21 -20.18 -48.17
N VAL A 646 -55.53 -20.26 -48.13
CA VAL A 646 -56.33 -21.47 -48.38
C VAL A 646 -57.39 -21.17 -49.44
N ASP A 647 -57.26 -21.78 -50.61
CA ASP A 647 -58.19 -21.59 -51.73
C ASP A 647 -59.60 -22.14 -51.43
N LEU A 648 -60.62 -21.41 -51.86
CA LEU A 648 -62.02 -21.79 -51.69
C LEU A 648 -62.62 -22.42 -52.96
N ASP A 649 -63.55 -23.35 -52.75
CA ASP A 649 -64.34 -23.95 -53.83
C ASP A 649 -65.57 -23.07 -54.13
N ALA A 650 -65.49 -22.28 -55.21
CA ALA A 650 -66.56 -21.37 -55.65
C ALA A 650 -67.88 -22.09 -56.03
N SER A 651 -67.87 -23.42 -56.18
CA SER A 651 -69.10 -24.20 -56.42
C SER A 651 -69.93 -24.41 -55.15
N LYS A 652 -69.33 -24.23 -53.97
CA LYS A 652 -69.99 -24.40 -52.68
C LYS A 652 -70.55 -23.07 -52.18
N ALA A 653 -71.79 -23.12 -51.70
CA ALA A 653 -72.41 -21.97 -51.06
C ALA A 653 -72.00 -21.80 -49.60
N ASN A 654 -71.56 -22.88 -48.92
CA ASN A 654 -71.00 -22.82 -47.57
C ASN A 654 -69.85 -23.83 -47.48
N GLN A 655 -68.75 -23.49 -46.81
CA GLN A 655 -67.59 -24.38 -46.63
C GLN A 655 -66.75 -23.97 -45.42
N THR A 656 -66.08 -24.94 -44.79
CA THR A 656 -65.12 -24.72 -43.72
C THR A 656 -63.71 -24.96 -44.23
N VAL A 657 -62.77 -24.08 -43.91
CA VAL A 657 -61.35 -24.26 -44.19
C VAL A 657 -60.53 -24.07 -42.91
N LEU A 658 -59.40 -24.79 -42.82
CA LEU A 658 -58.52 -24.76 -41.66
C LEU A 658 -57.23 -24.02 -42.02
N SER A 659 -56.69 -23.27 -41.07
CA SER A 659 -55.33 -22.75 -41.19
C SER A 659 -54.31 -23.90 -41.16
N PRO A 660 -53.07 -23.66 -41.65
CA PRO A 660 -51.91 -24.45 -41.25
C PRO A 660 -51.77 -24.54 -39.72
N GLU A 661 -51.15 -25.61 -39.24
CA GLU A 661 -50.81 -25.75 -37.82
C GLU A 661 -49.66 -24.80 -37.45
N VAL A 662 -49.83 -24.12 -36.32
CA VAL A 662 -48.88 -23.17 -35.73
C VAL A 662 -48.33 -23.74 -34.42
N ARG A 663 -47.09 -23.40 -34.10
CA ARG A 663 -46.41 -23.69 -32.83
C ARG A 663 -45.66 -22.44 -32.40
N THR A 664 -45.45 -22.30 -31.09
CA THR A 664 -44.62 -21.23 -30.53
C THR A 664 -43.83 -21.77 -29.34
N SER A 665 -42.61 -21.29 -29.19
CA SER A 665 -41.75 -21.50 -28.01
C SER A 665 -42.02 -20.48 -26.89
N VAL A 666 -42.80 -19.44 -27.17
CA VAL A 666 -43.15 -18.37 -26.21
C VAL A 666 -44.57 -18.58 -25.68
N ASN A 667 -44.79 -18.38 -24.38
CA ASN A 667 -46.11 -18.42 -23.75
C ASN A 667 -46.86 -17.08 -23.90
N GLY A 668 -48.18 -17.08 -23.70
CA GLY A 668 -49.04 -15.91 -23.85
C GLY A 668 -50.27 -16.18 -24.72
N HIS A 669 -50.92 -15.12 -25.18
CA HIS A 669 -52.14 -15.20 -25.98
C HIS A 669 -51.82 -14.96 -27.45
N VAL A 670 -52.08 -15.97 -28.28
CA VAL A 670 -51.98 -15.87 -29.75
C VAL A 670 -53.35 -15.49 -30.30
N GLN A 671 -53.42 -14.32 -30.92
CA GLN A 671 -54.63 -13.84 -31.58
C GLN A 671 -54.64 -14.24 -33.05
N TRP A 672 -55.82 -14.57 -33.57
CA TRP A 672 -56.03 -15.03 -34.94
C TRP A 672 -56.85 -14.02 -35.75
N LYS A 673 -56.54 -13.95 -37.04
CA LYS A 673 -57.25 -13.14 -38.03
C LYS A 673 -57.46 -13.99 -39.27
N ALA A 674 -58.71 -14.14 -39.68
CA ALA A 674 -59.05 -14.66 -40.99
C ALA A 674 -59.60 -13.57 -41.90
N THR A 675 -59.20 -13.62 -43.17
CA THR A 675 -59.60 -12.64 -44.19
C THR A 675 -60.05 -13.37 -45.44
N LEU A 676 -61.26 -13.10 -45.89
CA LEU A 676 -61.80 -13.62 -47.14
C LEU A 676 -61.46 -12.67 -48.29
N TRP A 677 -60.78 -13.18 -49.31
CA TRP A 677 -60.32 -12.43 -50.47
C TRP A 677 -61.03 -12.86 -51.75
N ASN A 678 -61.10 -11.95 -52.72
CA ASN A 678 -61.41 -12.28 -54.11
C ASN A 678 -60.13 -12.55 -54.93
N LYS A 679 -60.28 -12.90 -56.22
CA LYS A 679 -59.15 -13.21 -57.11
C LYS A 679 -58.26 -12.00 -57.45
N ASP A 680 -58.78 -10.79 -57.25
CA ASP A 680 -58.16 -9.52 -57.62
C ASP A 680 -57.45 -8.87 -56.41
N GLY A 681 -57.40 -9.56 -55.27
CA GLY A 681 -56.75 -9.08 -54.04
C GLY A 681 -57.62 -8.14 -53.22
N GLU A 682 -58.95 -8.22 -53.30
CA GLU A 682 -59.83 -7.39 -52.49
C GLU A 682 -60.43 -8.18 -51.33
N VAL A 683 -60.43 -7.57 -50.14
CA VAL A 683 -61.11 -8.09 -48.95
C VAL A 683 -62.62 -8.08 -49.16
N ILE A 684 -63.24 -9.26 -49.06
CA ILE A 684 -64.69 -9.46 -49.09
C ILE A 684 -65.26 -9.38 -47.67
N ASP A 685 -64.64 -10.07 -46.71
CA ASP A 685 -65.07 -10.09 -45.31
C ASP A 685 -63.91 -10.45 -44.37
N SER A 686 -63.95 -9.96 -43.14
CA SER A 686 -63.01 -10.25 -42.06
C SER A 686 -63.61 -9.84 -40.71
N HIS A 687 -62.91 -10.11 -39.61
CA HIS A 687 -63.34 -9.74 -38.26
C HIS A 687 -62.20 -9.03 -37.50
N PRO A 688 -62.47 -8.24 -36.45
CA PRO A 688 -61.44 -7.64 -35.61
C PRO A 688 -60.56 -8.70 -34.92
N LEU A 689 -59.34 -8.31 -34.54
CA LEU A 689 -58.46 -9.10 -33.69
C LEU A 689 -59.00 -9.18 -32.25
N GLY A 690 -58.63 -10.24 -31.53
CA GLY A 690 -58.90 -10.38 -30.09
C GLY A 690 -60.35 -10.65 -29.72
N ILE A 691 -61.21 -11.01 -30.67
CA ILE A 691 -62.59 -11.40 -30.37
C ILE A 691 -62.65 -12.78 -29.68
N ASP A 692 -63.68 -13.01 -28.88
CA ASP A 692 -63.88 -14.28 -28.17
C ASP A 692 -64.00 -15.45 -29.17
N GLY A 693 -63.18 -16.50 -29.00
CA GLY A 693 -63.04 -17.59 -29.96
C GLY A 693 -61.86 -17.48 -30.94
N GLU A 694 -61.20 -16.32 -31.01
CA GLU A 694 -60.02 -16.06 -31.88
C GLU A 694 -58.69 -15.98 -31.12
N VAL A 695 -58.67 -16.48 -29.89
CA VAL A 695 -57.50 -16.41 -29.01
C VAL A 695 -57.12 -17.80 -28.55
N THR A 696 -55.86 -18.18 -28.79
CA THR A 696 -55.25 -19.39 -28.22
C THR A 696 -54.37 -19.01 -27.03
N GLU A 697 -54.65 -19.54 -25.85
CA GLU A 697 -53.80 -19.39 -24.66
C GLU A 697 -52.67 -20.44 -24.70
N VAL A 698 -51.42 -19.97 -24.77
CA VAL A 698 -50.22 -20.80 -24.69
C VAL A 698 -49.69 -20.73 -23.26
N VAL A 699 -49.76 -21.85 -22.54
CA VAL A 699 -49.31 -21.96 -21.15
C VAL A 699 -47.91 -22.56 -21.05
N ALA A 700 -47.20 -22.17 -20.00
CA ALA A 700 -45.89 -22.70 -19.67
C ALA A 700 -45.76 -22.98 -18.18
N ALA A 701 -44.82 -23.84 -17.83
CA ALA A 701 -44.41 -24.10 -16.46
C ALA A 701 -42.99 -24.66 -16.45
N ALA A 702 -42.28 -24.46 -15.35
CA ALA A 702 -40.97 -25.03 -15.12
C ALA A 702 -40.93 -25.68 -13.73
N GLU A 703 -40.07 -26.67 -13.56
CA GLU A 703 -39.61 -27.13 -12.26
C GLU A 703 -38.18 -26.63 -12.06
N LEU A 704 -37.89 -26.17 -10.85
CA LEU A 704 -36.60 -25.61 -10.46
C LEU A 704 -36.09 -26.37 -9.24
N SER A 705 -34.89 -26.91 -9.34
CA SER A 705 -34.10 -27.41 -8.22
C SER A 705 -32.80 -26.63 -8.15
N THR A 706 -32.39 -26.24 -6.96
CA THR A 706 -31.15 -25.49 -6.73
C THR A 706 -30.24 -26.20 -5.75
N ARG A 707 -28.95 -25.87 -5.79
CA ARG A 707 -27.92 -26.43 -4.92
C ARG A 707 -26.76 -25.45 -4.82
N ALA A 708 -26.72 -24.76 -3.70
CA ALA A 708 -25.65 -23.85 -3.34
C ALA A 708 -24.32 -24.58 -3.10
N ARG A 709 -23.22 -23.88 -3.36
CA ARG A 709 -21.92 -24.29 -2.84
C ARG A 709 -21.96 -24.28 -1.32
N GLY A 710 -21.57 -25.38 -0.67
CA GLY A 710 -21.70 -25.51 0.78
C GLY A 710 -20.80 -24.57 1.60
N LEU A 711 -19.58 -24.27 1.13
CA LEU A 711 -18.61 -23.41 1.81
C LEU A 711 -17.98 -22.41 0.84
N GLY A 712 -17.78 -21.18 1.31
CA GLY A 712 -17.03 -20.12 0.65
C GLY A 712 -16.06 -19.41 1.61
N GLU A 713 -15.20 -18.57 1.04
CA GLU A 713 -14.35 -17.64 1.77
C GLU A 713 -14.90 -16.22 1.65
N VAL A 714 -14.68 -15.38 2.65
CA VAL A 714 -14.95 -13.94 2.56
C VAL A 714 -14.25 -13.35 1.33
N ASP A 715 -14.98 -12.54 0.56
CA ASP A 715 -14.58 -11.95 -0.72
C ASP A 715 -14.25 -12.96 -1.83
N GLY A 716 -14.32 -14.26 -1.54
CA GLY A 716 -14.16 -15.36 -2.49
C GLY A 716 -15.43 -15.63 -3.32
N PRO A 717 -15.30 -16.33 -4.46
CA PRO A 717 -16.43 -16.66 -5.31
C PRO A 717 -17.33 -17.73 -4.68
N ILE A 718 -18.61 -17.41 -4.57
CA ILE A 718 -19.68 -18.35 -4.21
C ILE A 718 -20.70 -18.40 -5.34
N TRP A 719 -21.43 -19.50 -5.44
CA TRP A 719 -22.35 -19.76 -6.53
C TRP A 719 -23.45 -20.73 -6.09
N ASP A 720 -24.52 -20.74 -6.88
CA ASP A 720 -25.64 -21.69 -6.77
C ASP A 720 -25.83 -22.44 -8.11
N GLU A 721 -26.07 -23.74 -8.06
CA GLU A 721 -26.29 -24.56 -9.25
C GLU A 721 -27.79 -24.79 -9.46
N LEU A 722 -28.32 -24.24 -10.56
CA LEU A 722 -29.72 -24.32 -10.92
C LEU A 722 -29.92 -25.46 -11.91
N THR A 723 -30.90 -26.33 -11.63
CA THR A 723 -31.42 -27.34 -12.54
C THR A 723 -32.86 -27.04 -12.90
N ILE A 724 -33.13 -26.91 -14.21
CA ILE A 724 -34.41 -26.47 -14.76
C ILE A 724 -34.95 -27.58 -15.68
N THR A 725 -36.21 -27.97 -15.45
CA THR A 725 -36.93 -28.99 -16.23
C THR A 725 -38.37 -28.53 -16.55
N PRO A 726 -39.08 -29.20 -17.49
CA PRO A 726 -40.46 -28.86 -17.82
C PRO A 726 -41.41 -29.07 -16.63
N GLY A 727 -42.37 -28.16 -16.45
CA GLY A 727 -43.35 -28.21 -15.36
C GLY A 727 -44.68 -28.89 -15.72
N GLN A 728 -45.63 -28.86 -14.78
CA GLN A 728 -46.98 -29.42 -14.95
C GLN A 728 -48.07 -28.35 -14.95
N VAL A 729 -48.96 -28.38 -15.94
CA VAL A 729 -50.20 -27.59 -15.97
C VAL A 729 -51.38 -28.54 -16.21
N ASP A 730 -52.41 -28.49 -15.35
CA ASP A 730 -53.60 -29.36 -15.44
C ASP A 730 -53.29 -30.87 -15.62
N GLY A 731 -52.19 -31.34 -15.02
CA GLY A 731 -51.75 -32.73 -15.07
C GLY A 731 -51.05 -33.15 -16.37
N HIS A 732 -50.65 -32.20 -17.22
CA HIS A 732 -49.86 -32.41 -18.42
C HIS A 732 -48.52 -31.69 -18.31
N THR A 733 -47.44 -32.32 -18.78
CA THR A 733 -46.12 -31.69 -18.89
C THR A 733 -46.17 -30.60 -19.97
N VAL A 734 -45.78 -29.38 -19.62
CA VAL A 734 -45.66 -28.25 -20.55
C VAL A 734 -44.22 -27.73 -20.55
N GLY A 735 -43.77 -27.20 -21.69
CA GLY A 735 -42.39 -26.75 -21.85
C GLY A 735 -42.05 -25.45 -21.12
N VAL A 736 -40.76 -25.25 -20.88
CA VAL A 736 -40.15 -23.98 -20.48
C VAL A 736 -40.18 -23.04 -21.70
N PRO A 737 -40.67 -21.79 -21.57
CA PRO A 737 -40.79 -20.87 -22.70
C PRO A 737 -39.45 -20.19 -23.04
N ASP A 738 -39.34 -19.65 -24.26
CA ASP A 738 -38.25 -18.74 -24.63
C ASP A 738 -38.39 -17.39 -23.91
N GLY A 739 -37.25 -16.73 -23.67
CA GLY A 739 -37.20 -15.46 -22.94
C GLY A 739 -37.37 -15.60 -21.43
N VAL A 740 -37.05 -16.78 -20.88
CA VAL A 740 -37.02 -17.01 -19.43
C VAL A 740 -35.77 -16.38 -18.82
N THR A 741 -35.97 -15.72 -17.69
CA THR A 741 -34.90 -15.17 -16.87
C THR A 741 -34.88 -15.87 -15.51
N ALA A 742 -33.70 -16.32 -15.08
CA ALA A 742 -33.46 -16.77 -13.72
C ALA A 742 -32.97 -15.60 -12.86
N GLU A 743 -33.76 -15.18 -11.89
CA GLU A 743 -33.42 -14.18 -10.88
C GLU A 743 -32.86 -14.93 -9.65
N VAL A 744 -31.57 -14.79 -9.37
CA VAL A 744 -30.89 -15.44 -8.24
C VAL A 744 -30.53 -14.40 -7.21
N THR A 745 -31.02 -14.57 -5.99
CA THR A 745 -30.82 -13.65 -4.88
C THR A 745 -30.10 -14.32 -3.73
N LEU A 746 -29.06 -13.65 -3.22
CA LEU A 746 -28.28 -14.03 -2.05
C LEU A 746 -28.71 -13.19 -0.85
N TYR A 747 -28.99 -13.85 0.26
CA TYR A 747 -29.32 -13.22 1.54
C TYR A 747 -28.32 -13.66 2.61
N ARG A 748 -27.86 -12.71 3.43
CA ARG A 748 -27.12 -13.02 4.65
C ARG A 748 -28.07 -13.35 5.79
N ASN A 749 -27.81 -14.43 6.52
CA ASN A 749 -28.58 -14.80 7.70
C ASN A 749 -28.26 -13.86 8.88
N THR A 750 -29.27 -13.16 9.38
CA THR A 750 -29.15 -12.21 10.52
C THR A 750 -29.47 -12.86 11.88
N GLY A 751 -29.73 -14.17 11.87
CA GLY A 751 -30.25 -14.92 13.01
C GLY A 751 -31.78 -15.05 13.05
N ASP A 752 -32.51 -14.41 12.11
CA ASP A 752 -33.93 -14.66 11.87
C ASP A 752 -34.12 -15.66 10.71
N PRO A 753 -34.64 -16.88 10.97
CA PRO A 753 -34.84 -17.89 9.93
C PRO A 753 -35.91 -17.51 8.88
N ALA A 754 -36.69 -16.45 9.12
CA ALA A 754 -37.67 -15.95 8.15
C ALA A 754 -37.17 -14.75 7.34
N ASN A 755 -36.09 -14.07 7.78
CA ASN A 755 -35.62 -12.82 7.17
C ASN A 755 -34.09 -12.73 7.16
N GLY A 756 -33.51 -12.62 5.97
CA GLY A 756 -32.09 -12.33 5.77
C GLY A 756 -31.91 -10.91 5.24
N THR A 757 -30.71 -10.37 5.37
CA THR A 757 -30.33 -9.11 4.71
C THR A 757 -30.01 -9.42 3.26
N LEU A 758 -30.58 -8.66 2.32
CA LEU A 758 -30.26 -8.77 0.91
C LEU A 758 -28.79 -8.40 0.67
N GLU A 759 -28.03 -9.29 0.04
CA GLU A 759 -26.62 -9.06 -0.30
C GLU A 759 -26.47 -8.73 -1.78
N ALA A 760 -27.10 -9.53 -2.65
CA ALA A 760 -27.04 -9.33 -4.09
C ALA A 760 -28.20 -10.03 -4.80
N THR A 761 -28.65 -9.45 -5.92
CA THR A 761 -29.54 -10.11 -6.90
C THR A 761 -28.86 -10.06 -8.26
N ARG A 762 -28.88 -11.18 -8.99
CA ARG A 762 -28.40 -11.28 -10.38
C ARG A 762 -29.45 -11.94 -11.25
N GLU A 763 -29.51 -11.51 -12.50
CA GLU A 763 -30.41 -12.05 -13.51
C GLU A 763 -29.60 -12.79 -14.58
N TYR A 764 -30.06 -13.98 -14.95
CA TYR A 764 -29.48 -14.81 -16.00
C TYR A 764 -30.56 -15.09 -17.05
N GLU A 765 -30.45 -14.45 -18.21
CA GLU A 765 -31.32 -14.73 -19.35
C GLU A 765 -30.89 -16.06 -19.99
N LEU A 766 -31.83 -17.00 -20.13
CA LEU A 766 -31.57 -18.28 -20.79
C LEU A 766 -31.57 -18.09 -22.31
N THR A 767 -30.52 -18.56 -22.97
CA THR A 767 -30.46 -18.61 -24.43
C THR A 767 -31.43 -19.65 -25.01
N GLU A 768 -31.80 -19.50 -26.29
CA GLU A 768 -32.65 -20.50 -26.98
C GLU A 768 -32.07 -21.93 -26.94
N ALA A 769 -30.74 -22.08 -26.89
CA ALA A 769 -30.09 -23.37 -26.75
C ALA A 769 -30.31 -23.96 -25.34
N GLN A 770 -30.16 -23.13 -24.30
CA GLN A 770 -30.40 -23.52 -22.92
C GLN A 770 -31.87 -23.85 -22.66
N VAL A 771 -32.81 -23.09 -23.23
CA VAL A 771 -34.25 -23.41 -23.13
C VAL A 771 -34.57 -24.74 -23.81
N ARG A 772 -33.90 -25.05 -24.93
CA ARG A 772 -34.01 -26.37 -25.57
C ARG A 772 -33.49 -27.49 -24.68
N ASP A 773 -32.31 -27.32 -24.11
CA ASP A 773 -31.72 -28.30 -23.17
C ASP A 773 -32.62 -28.49 -21.93
N ALA A 774 -33.22 -27.42 -21.41
CA ALA A 774 -34.18 -27.46 -20.32
C ALA A 774 -35.45 -28.25 -20.66
N ASN A 775 -35.83 -28.29 -21.95
CA ASN A 775 -36.98 -29.04 -22.44
C ASN A 775 -36.65 -30.48 -22.88
N ASP A 776 -35.36 -30.84 -22.95
CA ASP A 776 -34.87 -32.16 -23.34
C ASP A 776 -34.61 -33.06 -22.11
N GLY A 777 -34.37 -34.36 -22.36
CA GLY A 777 -34.54 -35.44 -21.39
C GLY A 777 -33.88 -35.30 -20.00
N ASP A 778 -32.69 -34.68 -19.90
CA ASP A 778 -31.95 -34.53 -18.64
C ASP A 778 -32.11 -33.14 -17.98
N GLY A 779 -32.81 -32.19 -18.62
CA GLY A 779 -32.93 -30.80 -18.18
C GLY A 779 -31.66 -29.96 -18.39
N LEU A 780 -31.73 -28.67 -18.00
CA LEU A 780 -30.61 -27.74 -18.04
C LEU A 780 -30.04 -27.57 -16.64
N THR A 781 -28.75 -27.79 -16.47
CA THR A 781 -28.02 -27.44 -15.23
C THR A 781 -26.93 -26.43 -15.52
N PHE A 782 -26.87 -25.34 -14.75
CA PHE A 782 -25.78 -24.35 -14.83
C PHE A 782 -25.52 -23.68 -13.48
N ARG A 783 -24.33 -23.07 -13.33
CA ARG A 783 -23.93 -22.32 -12.13
C ARG A 783 -24.23 -20.83 -12.27
N ALA A 784 -24.95 -20.27 -11.31
CA ALA A 784 -25.13 -18.85 -11.11
C ALA A 784 -23.89 -18.28 -10.39
N GLU A 785 -22.94 -17.78 -11.17
CA GLU A 785 -21.66 -17.25 -10.68
C GLU A 785 -21.66 -15.72 -10.52
N GLY A 786 -20.59 -15.17 -9.96
CA GLY A 786 -20.40 -13.72 -9.78
C GLY A 786 -20.85 -13.19 -8.42
N PHE A 787 -21.12 -14.05 -7.44
CA PHE A 787 -21.41 -13.65 -6.07
C PHE A 787 -20.17 -13.77 -5.19
N SER A 788 -20.08 -12.88 -4.21
CA SER A 788 -19.12 -12.94 -3.11
C SER A 788 -19.79 -12.40 -1.85
N ALA A 789 -19.26 -12.80 -0.69
CA ALA A 789 -19.76 -12.43 0.62
C ALA A 789 -18.69 -11.62 1.36
N ARG A 790 -19.04 -10.42 1.84
CA ARG A 790 -18.07 -9.51 2.50
C ARG A 790 -17.79 -9.85 3.96
N HIS A 791 -18.64 -10.69 4.55
CA HIS A 791 -18.61 -11.01 5.97
C HIS A 791 -18.73 -12.51 6.20
N ALA A 792 -18.05 -13.02 7.22
CA ALA A 792 -18.26 -14.40 7.64
C ALA A 792 -19.68 -14.59 8.19
N GLY A 793 -20.28 -15.74 7.92
CA GLY A 793 -21.66 -16.05 8.31
C GLY A 793 -22.31 -17.13 7.45
N GLU A 794 -23.59 -17.39 7.70
CA GLU A 794 -24.42 -18.27 6.87
C GLU A 794 -25.20 -17.43 5.84
N TYR A 795 -25.25 -17.89 4.59
CA TYR A 795 -25.98 -17.23 3.50
C TYR A 795 -27.02 -18.17 2.89
N TYR A 796 -28.13 -17.58 2.45
CA TYR A 796 -29.27 -18.27 1.86
C TYR A 796 -29.50 -17.83 0.42
N TRP A 797 -29.76 -18.79 -0.45
CA TRP A 797 -30.05 -18.57 -1.86
C TRP A 797 -31.55 -18.66 -2.13
N VAL A 798 -32.02 -17.82 -3.05
CA VAL A 798 -33.37 -17.91 -3.63
C VAL A 798 -33.27 -17.65 -5.12
N ALA A 799 -33.54 -18.67 -5.92
CA ALA A 799 -33.73 -18.54 -7.35
C ALA A 799 -35.22 -18.46 -7.72
N ALA A 800 -35.58 -17.62 -8.68
CA ALA A 800 -36.91 -17.56 -9.27
C ALA A 800 -36.80 -17.52 -10.79
N LEU A 801 -37.59 -18.35 -11.48
CA LEU A 801 -37.72 -18.32 -12.94
C LEU A 801 -38.90 -17.43 -13.30
N ARG A 802 -38.67 -16.47 -14.18
CA ARG A 802 -39.70 -15.58 -14.70
C ARG A 802 -39.80 -15.72 -16.21
N ASP A 803 -41.02 -15.67 -16.72
CA ASP A 803 -41.25 -15.53 -18.15
C ASP A 803 -40.90 -14.11 -18.64
N ARG A 804 -40.97 -13.90 -19.95
CA ARG A 804 -40.65 -12.61 -20.58
C ARG A 804 -41.57 -11.44 -20.17
N TYR A 805 -42.68 -11.72 -19.49
CA TYR A 805 -43.62 -10.72 -18.98
C TYR A 805 -43.44 -10.51 -17.46
N GLY A 806 -42.45 -11.17 -16.84
CA GLY A 806 -42.15 -11.09 -15.41
C GLY A 806 -42.96 -12.03 -14.52
N ASN A 807 -43.83 -12.88 -15.08
CA ASN A 807 -44.63 -13.83 -14.31
C ASN A 807 -43.74 -14.96 -13.79
N GLU A 808 -43.92 -15.33 -12.53
CA GLU A 808 -43.16 -16.41 -11.91
C GLU A 808 -43.61 -17.79 -12.41
N LEU A 809 -42.67 -18.55 -12.96
CA LEU A 809 -42.85 -19.93 -13.41
C LEU A 809 -42.50 -20.95 -12.31
N ALA A 810 -41.43 -20.66 -11.56
CA ALA A 810 -40.95 -21.49 -10.45
C ALA A 810 -40.12 -20.65 -9.48
N ARG A 811 -40.05 -21.06 -8.21
CA ARG A 811 -39.25 -20.38 -7.18
C ARG A 811 -38.68 -21.40 -6.19
N GLY A 812 -37.39 -21.25 -5.90
CA GLY A 812 -36.67 -21.98 -4.87
C GLY A 812 -37.13 -21.58 -3.47
N ARG A 813 -36.96 -22.50 -2.52
CA ARG A 813 -37.42 -22.26 -1.15
C ARG A 813 -36.31 -21.61 -0.32
N TYR A 814 -36.58 -20.40 0.17
CA TYR A 814 -35.69 -19.70 1.10
C TYR A 814 -35.31 -20.59 2.30
N GLY A 815 -34.00 -20.71 2.54
CA GLY A 815 -33.43 -21.39 3.71
C GLY A 815 -33.50 -22.92 3.67
N ASP A 816 -33.77 -23.54 2.52
CA ASP A 816 -33.64 -24.99 2.35
C ASP A 816 -32.16 -25.41 2.58
N PRO A 817 -31.88 -26.58 3.18
CA PRO A 817 -30.51 -27.06 3.35
C PRO A 817 -29.63 -27.09 2.10
N SER A 818 -30.21 -27.30 0.90
CA SER A 818 -29.45 -27.20 -0.35
C SER A 818 -29.08 -25.77 -0.74
N GLU A 819 -29.76 -24.77 -0.16
CA GLU A 819 -29.68 -23.35 -0.50
C GLU A 819 -28.84 -22.55 0.50
N ARG A 820 -27.84 -23.21 1.08
CA ARG A 820 -27.02 -22.67 2.16
C ARG A 820 -25.55 -22.66 1.76
N THR A 821 -24.92 -21.51 1.97
CA THR A 821 -23.47 -21.36 1.90
C THR A 821 -22.97 -20.81 3.21
N SER A 822 -22.15 -21.59 3.91
CA SER A 822 -21.33 -21.07 5.00
C SER A 822 -20.18 -20.27 4.39
N VAL A 823 -19.88 -19.10 4.94
CA VAL A 823 -18.74 -18.28 4.50
C VAL A 823 -17.82 -18.07 5.70
N HIS A 824 -16.56 -18.45 5.55
CA HIS A 824 -15.53 -18.31 6.57
C HIS A 824 -14.51 -17.25 6.17
N ARG A 825 -13.91 -16.60 7.17
CA ARG A 825 -12.64 -15.88 7.02
C ARG A 825 -11.53 -16.75 7.60
N TYR A 826 -10.45 -16.86 6.86
CA TYR A 826 -9.24 -17.52 7.32
C TYR A 826 -8.16 -16.47 7.59
N ALA A 827 -7.52 -16.57 8.74
CA ALA A 827 -6.31 -15.85 9.06
C ALA A 827 -5.34 -16.86 9.66
N THR A 828 -4.06 -16.77 9.35
CA THR A 828 -3.05 -17.65 9.93
C THR A 828 -2.08 -16.79 10.78
N ARG A 829 -1.14 -17.40 11.49
CA ARG A 829 -0.12 -16.70 12.26
C ARG A 829 1.00 -17.65 12.65
N VAL A 830 2.21 -17.38 12.15
CA VAL A 830 3.39 -18.16 12.55
C VAL A 830 3.68 -18.02 14.03
N ARG A 831 4.05 -19.16 14.66
CA ARG A 831 4.41 -19.22 16.07
C ARG A 831 5.67 -18.41 16.37
N HIS A 832 6.67 -18.50 15.48
CA HIS A 832 7.94 -17.80 15.62
C HIS A 832 8.31 -17.08 14.33
N ALA A 833 8.61 -15.78 14.43
CA ALA A 833 9.07 -14.97 13.29
C ALA A 833 10.49 -15.33 12.81
N VAL A 834 11.30 -15.96 13.68
CA VAL A 834 12.66 -16.40 13.37
C VAL A 834 12.89 -17.81 13.88
N THR A 835 13.48 -18.65 13.03
CA THR A 835 13.92 -20.01 13.36
C THR A 835 15.33 -20.25 12.82
N ALA A 836 15.96 -21.34 13.23
CA ALA A 836 17.32 -21.68 12.83
C ALA A 836 17.39 -23.05 12.18
N GLN A 837 18.38 -23.25 11.30
CA GLN A 837 18.71 -24.58 10.79
C GLN A 837 19.09 -25.53 11.95
N ALA A 838 18.66 -26.78 11.88
CA ALA A 838 19.10 -27.84 12.80
C ALA A 838 20.54 -28.31 12.50
N LEU A 839 21.56 -27.53 12.87
CA LEU A 839 22.96 -27.90 12.65
C LEU A 839 23.58 -28.58 13.89
N ASP A 840 24.30 -29.68 13.69
CA ASP A 840 24.99 -30.45 14.75
C ASP A 840 26.02 -29.62 15.56
N ARG A 841 26.43 -28.46 15.03
CA ARG A 841 27.36 -27.55 15.73
C ARG A 841 26.68 -26.76 16.84
N TYR A 842 25.36 -26.58 16.81
CA TYR A 842 24.65 -25.81 17.83
C TYR A 842 24.41 -26.67 19.08
N GLU A 843 24.56 -26.08 20.26
CA GLU A 843 24.19 -26.74 21.51
C GLU A 843 22.66 -26.82 21.65
N SER A 844 21.97 -25.76 21.20
CA SER A 844 20.52 -25.75 21.03
C SER A 844 20.13 -24.73 19.96
N SER A 845 19.07 -25.02 19.21
CA SER A 845 18.50 -24.11 18.23
C SER A 845 16.99 -24.25 18.19
N ARG A 846 16.28 -23.15 17.90
CA ARG A 846 14.86 -23.18 17.55
C ARG A 846 14.72 -23.65 16.10
N SER A 847 14.75 -24.96 15.90
CA SER A 847 14.76 -25.60 14.59
C SER A 847 13.42 -26.21 14.18
N SER A 848 12.33 -25.73 14.76
CA SER A 848 10.98 -26.07 14.36
C SER A 848 10.11 -24.82 14.33
N ASN A 849 9.07 -24.83 13.50
CA ASN A 849 8.02 -23.83 13.53
C ASN A 849 6.66 -24.49 13.38
N ALA A 850 5.62 -23.76 13.79
CA ALA A 850 4.23 -24.10 13.55
C ALA A 850 3.48 -22.81 13.23
N ASP A 851 2.25 -22.97 12.79
CA ASP A 851 1.37 -21.89 12.37
C ASP A 851 0.00 -22.12 13.01
N THR A 852 -0.80 -21.07 13.23
CA THR A 852 -2.14 -21.16 13.80
C THR A 852 -3.15 -20.56 12.85
N LEU A 853 -4.07 -21.37 12.34
CA LEU A 853 -5.23 -20.95 11.56
C LEU A 853 -6.35 -20.52 12.50
N THR A 854 -6.75 -19.26 12.43
CA THR A 854 -8.03 -18.76 12.94
C THR A 854 -9.08 -18.84 11.85
N ILE A 855 -10.11 -19.65 12.08
CA ILE A 855 -11.33 -19.72 11.27
C ILE A 855 -12.38 -18.85 11.93
N THR A 856 -12.87 -17.82 11.24
CA THR A 856 -14.00 -17.01 11.68
C THR A 856 -15.22 -17.38 10.85
N GLY A 857 -16.27 -17.92 11.47
CA GLY A 857 -17.52 -18.26 10.80
C GLY A 857 -18.66 -17.26 11.02
N TRP A 858 -18.43 -16.20 11.79
CA TRP A 858 -19.41 -15.13 11.98
C TRP A 858 -18.76 -13.79 12.29
N GLU A 859 -19.19 -12.75 11.59
CA GLU A 859 -18.90 -11.35 11.90
C GLU A 859 -20.18 -10.60 12.23
N ARG A 860 -20.13 -9.63 13.14
CA ARG A 860 -21.30 -8.83 13.48
C ARG A 860 -21.50 -7.70 12.47
N THR A 861 -22.72 -7.53 11.95
CA THR A 861 -23.12 -6.34 11.18
C THR A 861 -24.34 -5.64 11.78
N ASP A 862 -24.63 -4.44 11.29
CA ASP A 862 -25.86 -3.72 11.63
C ASP A 862 -27.09 -4.50 11.15
N GLY A 863 -28.07 -4.69 12.04
CA GLY A 863 -29.29 -5.46 11.77
C GLY A 863 -29.29 -6.90 12.30
N ASP A 864 -28.14 -7.42 12.73
CA ASP A 864 -28.06 -8.76 13.32
C ASP A 864 -28.79 -8.83 14.67
N VAL A 865 -29.71 -9.78 14.80
CA VAL A 865 -30.53 -9.99 16.01
C VAL A 865 -30.00 -11.13 16.88
N ALA A 866 -29.18 -12.03 16.33
CA ALA A 866 -28.51 -13.10 17.05
C ALA A 866 -27.20 -13.51 16.35
N VAL A 867 -26.31 -14.18 17.09
CA VAL A 867 -25.09 -14.79 16.53
C VAL A 867 -25.50 -16.03 15.73
N ALA A 868 -25.13 -16.09 14.45
CA ALA A 868 -25.50 -17.17 13.55
C ALA A 868 -24.30 -17.61 12.69
N PRO A 869 -23.33 -18.34 13.26
CA PRO A 869 -22.13 -18.72 12.55
C PRO A 869 -22.41 -19.77 11.46
N GLY A 870 -21.77 -19.59 10.31
CA GLY A 870 -21.75 -20.60 9.25
C GLY A 870 -20.91 -21.78 9.69
N GLN A 871 -21.48 -22.98 9.66
CA GLN A 871 -20.77 -24.21 10.05
C GLN A 871 -19.90 -24.76 8.92
N THR A 872 -18.82 -25.47 9.27
CA THR A 872 -18.01 -26.20 8.28
C THR A 872 -18.83 -27.39 7.74
N PRO A 873 -19.11 -27.47 6.43
CA PRO A 873 -19.82 -28.62 5.87
C PRO A 873 -18.97 -29.91 5.89
N ASP A 874 -19.65 -31.05 5.90
CA ASP A 874 -19.01 -32.36 5.71
C ASP A 874 -18.22 -32.41 4.38
N GLY A 875 -17.09 -33.11 4.38
CA GLY A 875 -16.27 -33.35 3.18
C GLY A 875 -15.29 -32.22 2.83
N VAL A 876 -15.35 -31.07 3.50
CA VAL A 876 -14.35 -30.00 3.36
C VAL A 876 -13.04 -30.42 4.04
N SER A 877 -11.94 -30.21 3.34
CA SER A 877 -10.61 -30.51 3.83
C SER A 877 -9.64 -29.35 3.60
N PHE A 878 -8.55 -29.33 4.34
CA PHE A 878 -7.49 -28.35 4.18
C PHE A 878 -6.12 -29.02 4.26
N VAL A 879 -5.12 -28.36 3.69
CA VAL A 879 -3.73 -28.78 3.77
C VAL A 879 -2.83 -27.57 4.00
N TRP A 880 -1.87 -27.77 4.88
CA TRP A 880 -0.78 -26.82 5.11
C TRP A 880 0.31 -27.02 4.06
N GLN A 881 0.78 -25.92 3.49
CA GLN A 881 1.94 -25.91 2.60
C GLN A 881 2.98 -24.95 3.15
N LEU A 882 4.25 -25.36 3.11
CA LEU A 882 5.38 -24.50 3.41
C LEU A 882 6.11 -24.15 2.12
N TRP A 883 6.31 -22.86 1.91
CA TRP A 883 6.96 -22.31 0.74
C TRP A 883 8.22 -21.54 1.15
N ARG A 884 9.23 -21.60 0.29
CA ARG A 884 10.43 -20.76 0.37
C ARG A 884 10.30 -19.63 -0.64
N GLN A 885 10.53 -18.41 -0.17
CA GLN A 885 10.50 -17.23 -1.00
C GLN A 885 11.69 -17.19 -1.99
N GLY A 886 11.39 -17.00 -3.27
CA GLY A 886 12.35 -16.78 -4.37
C GLY A 886 12.57 -15.30 -4.71
N GLU A 887 13.44 -15.03 -5.68
CA GLU A 887 13.72 -13.67 -6.15
C GLU A 887 12.61 -13.15 -7.08
N GLY A 888 12.11 -11.94 -6.83
CA GLY A 888 11.06 -11.33 -7.67
C GLY A 888 9.66 -11.59 -7.12
N ASP A 889 8.74 -12.08 -7.94
CA ASP A 889 7.35 -12.36 -7.57
C ASP A 889 7.15 -13.79 -7.04
N ALA A 890 5.94 -14.09 -6.57
CA ALA A 890 5.60 -15.36 -5.95
C ALA A 890 5.67 -16.58 -6.90
N GLU A 891 5.79 -16.40 -8.22
CA GLU A 891 5.96 -17.53 -9.15
C GLU A 891 7.32 -18.19 -9.03
N THR A 892 8.29 -17.48 -8.46
CA THR A 892 9.65 -17.98 -8.20
C THR A 892 9.78 -18.75 -6.89
N ASP A 893 8.71 -18.79 -6.09
CA ASP A 893 8.68 -19.45 -4.79
C ASP A 893 8.66 -20.97 -4.96
N LEU A 894 9.32 -21.68 -4.04
CA LEU A 894 9.44 -23.13 -4.09
C LEU A 894 8.70 -23.75 -2.91
N MET A 895 7.72 -24.62 -3.18
CA MET A 895 7.09 -25.42 -2.13
C MET A 895 8.11 -26.42 -1.59
N VAL A 896 8.49 -26.27 -0.33
CA VAL A 896 9.49 -27.11 0.32
C VAL A 896 8.85 -28.29 1.07
N ARG A 897 7.61 -28.14 1.53
CA ARG A 897 6.87 -29.20 2.22
C ARG A 897 5.36 -29.01 2.04
N GLN A 898 4.64 -30.12 1.96
CA GLN A 898 3.17 -30.16 2.00
C GLN A 898 2.75 -31.19 3.05
N GLY A 899 1.79 -30.82 3.90
CA GLY A 899 1.20 -31.71 4.89
C GLY A 899 0.22 -32.72 4.30
N ASP A 900 -0.37 -33.54 5.17
CA ASP A 900 -1.49 -34.41 4.79
C ASP A 900 -2.78 -33.58 4.68
N LEU A 901 -3.68 -34.00 3.78
CA LEU A 901 -5.02 -33.44 3.69
C LEU A 901 -5.82 -33.81 4.95
N GLN A 902 -6.32 -32.82 5.68
CA GLN A 902 -7.05 -32.97 6.94
C GLN A 902 -8.48 -32.47 6.80
N PRO A 903 -9.47 -33.09 7.45
CA PRO A 903 -10.82 -32.54 7.47
C PRO A 903 -10.83 -31.18 8.18
N LEU A 904 -11.46 -30.17 7.57
CA LEU A 904 -11.60 -28.87 8.22
C LEU A 904 -12.58 -29.03 9.39
N PRO A 905 -12.20 -28.66 10.63
CA PRO A 905 -13.06 -28.89 11.79
C PRO A 905 -14.31 -28.00 11.77
N GLU A 906 -15.40 -28.51 12.33
CA GLU A 906 -16.59 -27.72 12.65
C GLU A 906 -16.29 -26.69 13.75
N LEU A 907 -16.98 -25.56 13.72
CA LEU A 907 -16.89 -24.56 14.79
C LEU A 907 -17.51 -25.14 16.07
N PRO A 908 -16.82 -25.06 17.23
CA PRO A 908 -17.24 -25.74 18.44
C PRO A 908 -18.49 -25.09 19.04
N PHE A 909 -19.28 -25.87 19.78
CA PHE A 909 -20.35 -25.32 20.61
C PHE A 909 -19.77 -24.69 21.88
N ASP A 910 -20.08 -23.42 22.13
CA ASP A 910 -19.73 -22.69 23.34
C ASP A 910 -20.91 -22.71 24.33
N GLU A 911 -20.77 -23.50 25.40
CA GLU A 911 -21.78 -23.63 26.44
C GLU A 911 -22.05 -22.30 27.19
N ALA A 912 -21.06 -21.41 27.30
CA ALA A 912 -21.20 -20.14 28.00
C ALA A 912 -21.96 -19.11 27.15
N ALA A 913 -21.73 -19.09 25.84
CA ALA A 913 -22.46 -18.26 24.88
C ALA A 913 -23.83 -18.84 24.49
N GLY A 914 -24.07 -20.14 24.75
CA GLY A 914 -25.32 -20.83 24.44
C GLY A 914 -25.54 -21.07 22.94
N GLY A 915 -24.46 -21.16 22.16
CA GLY A 915 -24.48 -21.27 20.70
C GLY A 915 -23.14 -21.74 20.13
N ILE A 916 -23.03 -21.78 18.80
CA ILE A 916 -21.77 -22.09 18.11
C ILE A 916 -20.80 -20.92 18.33
N ALA A 917 -19.53 -21.23 18.61
CA ALA A 917 -18.47 -20.23 18.73
C ALA A 917 -18.24 -19.54 17.37
N PRO A 918 -18.10 -18.20 17.34
CA PRO A 918 -17.90 -17.48 16.09
C PRO A 918 -16.51 -17.73 15.47
N THR A 919 -15.56 -18.23 16.26
CA THR A 919 -14.17 -18.46 15.87
C THR A 919 -13.62 -19.80 16.38
N LEU A 920 -12.63 -20.34 15.68
CA LEU A 920 -11.87 -21.55 16.06
C LEU A 920 -10.41 -21.40 15.62
N ASP A 921 -9.48 -21.68 16.54
CA ASP A 921 -8.05 -21.76 16.22
C ASP A 921 -7.60 -23.21 16.03
N VAL A 922 -6.81 -23.45 14.98
CA VAL A 922 -6.26 -24.75 14.59
C VAL A 922 -4.77 -24.59 14.34
N THR A 923 -3.94 -25.17 15.21
CA THR A 923 -2.48 -25.16 15.01
C THR A 923 -2.04 -26.22 14.01
N SER A 924 -1.17 -25.83 13.09
CA SER A 924 -0.50 -26.71 12.15
C SER A 924 0.44 -27.70 12.86
N PRO A 925 0.83 -28.81 12.19
CA PRO A 925 1.87 -29.68 12.72
C PRO A 925 3.19 -28.90 12.88
N GLU A 926 3.87 -29.15 13.99
CA GLU A 926 5.20 -28.58 14.18
C GLU A 926 6.20 -29.26 13.25
N TRP A 927 6.80 -28.47 12.36
CA TRP A 927 7.72 -28.94 11.33
C TRP A 927 9.15 -28.58 11.68
N GLU A 928 10.02 -29.59 11.72
CA GLU A 928 11.47 -29.35 11.80
C GLU A 928 12.03 -28.75 10.51
N ILE A 929 12.89 -27.74 10.70
CA ILE A 929 13.69 -27.04 9.71
C ILE A 929 14.98 -27.84 9.50
N GLU A 930 15.05 -28.60 8.40
CA GLU A 930 16.16 -29.50 8.14
C GLU A 930 17.47 -28.72 7.87
N ALA A 931 18.62 -29.29 8.25
CA ALA A 931 19.94 -28.71 7.99
C ALA A 931 20.21 -28.35 6.51
N ALA A 932 19.53 -29.03 5.58
CA ALA A 932 19.68 -28.81 4.15
C ALA A 932 18.85 -27.63 3.61
N TRP A 933 17.97 -27.05 4.42
CA TRP A 933 17.12 -25.93 4.00
C TRP A 933 17.96 -24.65 3.97
N PRO A 934 18.05 -23.96 2.82
CA PRO A 934 18.82 -22.73 2.72
C PRO A 934 18.30 -21.64 3.66
N GLU A 935 19.17 -20.73 4.07
CA GLU A 935 18.76 -19.50 4.76
C GLU A 935 17.84 -18.64 3.86
N GLY A 936 16.95 -17.87 4.49
CA GLY A 936 16.00 -16.99 3.81
C GLY A 936 14.61 -17.02 4.41
N THR A 937 13.65 -16.35 3.74
CA THR A 937 12.27 -16.24 4.20
C THR A 937 11.42 -17.42 3.72
N TYR A 938 10.67 -17.99 4.64
CA TYR A 938 9.71 -19.07 4.42
C TYR A 938 8.34 -18.60 4.87
N TYR A 939 7.29 -19.14 4.27
CA TYR A 939 5.93 -18.80 4.66
C TYR A 939 4.96 -19.97 4.54
N TYR A 940 3.96 -20.00 5.42
CA TYR A 940 2.87 -20.97 5.36
C TYR A 940 1.80 -20.51 4.38
N ARG A 941 1.14 -21.47 3.74
CA ARG A 941 -0.10 -21.26 3.01
C ARG A 941 -1.11 -22.32 3.41
N LEU A 942 -2.35 -21.87 3.56
CA LEU A 942 -3.50 -22.74 3.73
C LEU A 942 -4.19 -22.94 2.39
N HIS A 943 -4.42 -24.20 2.01
CA HIS A 943 -5.25 -24.55 0.86
C HIS A 943 -6.46 -25.35 1.35
N VAL A 944 -7.65 -24.77 1.21
CA VAL A 944 -8.93 -25.38 1.58
C VAL A 944 -9.64 -25.85 0.31
N VAL A 945 -10.11 -27.09 0.32
CA VAL A 945 -10.80 -27.73 -0.80
C VAL A 945 -12.10 -28.37 -0.33
N ASP A 946 -13.11 -28.37 -1.18
CA ASP A 946 -14.39 -29.06 -0.92
C ASP A 946 -14.32 -30.56 -1.29
N GLU A 947 -15.44 -31.27 -1.13
CA GLU A 947 -15.55 -32.71 -1.40
C GLU A 947 -15.20 -33.09 -2.86
N ALA A 948 -15.42 -32.18 -3.82
CA ALA A 948 -15.09 -32.38 -5.22
C ALA A 948 -13.59 -32.16 -5.51
N GLY A 949 -12.86 -31.58 -4.55
CA GLY A 949 -11.48 -31.14 -4.70
C GLY A 949 -11.35 -29.73 -5.29
N ASP A 950 -12.46 -29.00 -5.45
CA ASP A 950 -12.44 -27.62 -5.92
C ASP A 950 -11.93 -26.71 -4.79
N THR A 951 -11.14 -25.69 -5.15
CA THR A 951 -10.57 -24.77 -4.16
C THR A 951 -11.65 -23.88 -3.58
N VAL A 952 -11.77 -23.87 -2.25
CA VAL A 952 -12.64 -22.97 -1.48
C VAL A 952 -11.87 -21.71 -1.12
N ALA A 953 -10.68 -21.88 -0.54
CA ALA A 953 -9.79 -20.82 -0.11
C ALA A 953 -8.35 -21.19 -0.43
N TYR A 954 -7.56 -20.22 -0.87
CA TYR A 954 -6.13 -20.40 -1.02
C TYR A 954 -5.41 -19.11 -0.64
N LEU A 955 -4.90 -19.09 0.58
CA LEU A 955 -4.34 -17.88 1.18
C LEU A 955 -3.20 -17.31 0.33
N PRO A 956 -3.04 -15.97 0.32
CA PRO A 956 -2.06 -15.28 -0.51
C PRO A 956 -0.64 -15.77 -0.23
N ALA A 957 0.21 -15.71 -1.25
CA ALA A 957 1.63 -16.00 -1.08
C ALA A 957 2.33 -14.82 -0.38
N ARG A 958 3.36 -15.14 0.43
CA ARG A 958 4.22 -14.16 1.10
C ARG A 958 3.49 -13.19 2.04
N ASP A 959 2.41 -13.66 2.68
CA ASP A 959 1.76 -12.90 3.74
C ASP A 959 2.77 -12.69 4.89
N PRO A 960 3.08 -11.44 5.30
CA PRO A 960 4.01 -11.17 6.39
C PRO A 960 3.61 -11.81 7.73
N ALA A 961 2.31 -11.99 8.01
CA ALA A 961 1.84 -12.68 9.22
C ALA A 961 2.16 -14.19 9.19
N GLU A 962 2.42 -14.73 7.99
CA GLU A 962 2.76 -16.12 7.73
C GLU A 962 4.22 -16.39 7.47
N SER A 963 5.02 -15.33 7.46
CA SER A 963 6.40 -15.38 7.05
C SER A 963 7.31 -15.48 8.27
N PHE A 964 8.30 -16.36 8.18
CA PHE A 964 9.37 -16.46 9.16
C PHE A 964 10.72 -16.62 8.45
N ASP A 965 11.76 -16.12 9.09
CA ASP A 965 13.12 -16.21 8.57
C ASP A 965 13.84 -17.42 9.15
N VAL A 966 14.51 -18.18 8.27
CA VAL A 966 15.45 -19.24 8.66
C VAL A 966 16.86 -18.68 8.64
N VAL A 967 17.52 -18.70 9.78
CA VAL A 967 18.88 -18.14 9.96
C VAL A 967 19.91 -19.22 10.32
N SER A 968 21.18 -18.90 10.08
CA SER A 968 22.32 -19.68 10.54
C SER A 968 23.43 -18.77 11.09
N LEU A 969 24.22 -19.28 12.02
CA LEU A 969 25.26 -18.56 12.75
C LEU A 969 26.58 -19.29 12.61
N SER A 970 27.63 -18.59 12.17
CA SER A 970 29.01 -19.09 12.17
C SER A 970 29.95 -18.07 12.77
N THR A 971 30.95 -18.51 13.54
CA THR A 971 32.03 -17.64 14.02
C THR A 971 33.31 -17.88 13.24
N ALA A 972 34.23 -16.92 13.26
CA ALA A 972 35.50 -16.98 12.55
C ALA A 972 36.63 -16.48 13.46
N VAL A 973 37.28 -17.43 14.14
CA VAL A 973 38.44 -17.15 15.01
C VAL A 973 39.75 -17.45 14.26
N PRO A 974 40.73 -16.53 14.24
CA PRO A 974 42.08 -16.86 13.82
C PRO A 974 42.70 -17.88 14.81
N LYS A 975 43.14 -19.06 14.32
CA LYS A 975 43.59 -20.23 15.12
C LYS A 975 44.75 -20.01 16.11
N ALA A 976 45.40 -18.84 16.13
CA ALA A 976 46.36 -18.47 17.16
C ALA A 976 46.54 -16.95 17.20
N ARG A 977 46.53 -16.37 18.40
CA ARG A 977 46.75 -14.95 18.63
C ARG A 977 47.76 -14.81 19.78
N TRP A 978 48.99 -14.43 19.46
CA TRP A 978 50.08 -14.16 20.39
C TRP A 978 49.98 -12.70 20.82
N PHE A 979 49.93 -12.42 22.12
CA PHE A 979 49.62 -11.07 22.56
C PHE A 979 50.40 -10.60 23.78
N SER A 980 51.06 -9.46 23.59
CA SER A 980 51.10 -8.35 24.54
C SER A 980 49.86 -7.43 24.43
N ALA A 981 48.87 -7.72 23.57
CA ALA A 981 47.66 -6.90 23.40
C ALA A 981 46.70 -7.00 24.60
N GLU A 982 46.07 -5.87 24.92
CA GLU A 982 45.17 -5.71 26.07
C GLU A 982 43.77 -6.34 25.87
N SER A 983 43.42 -6.85 24.67
CA SER A 983 42.08 -7.37 24.38
C SER A 983 41.98 -8.46 23.28
N VAL A 984 40.89 -9.24 23.31
CA VAL A 984 40.50 -10.28 22.34
C VAL A 984 39.10 -9.98 21.77
N SER A 985 38.86 -10.34 20.50
CA SER A 985 37.59 -10.18 19.80
C SER A 985 37.38 -11.34 18.81
N ASP A 986 36.14 -11.54 18.38
CA ASP A 986 35.72 -12.59 17.45
C ASP A 986 34.96 -12.00 16.25
N GLY A 987 34.93 -12.71 15.13
CA GLY A 987 34.09 -12.38 13.98
C GLY A 987 32.84 -13.24 13.97
N VAL A 988 31.67 -12.64 14.10
CA VAL A 988 30.37 -13.34 14.05
C VAL A 988 29.73 -13.07 12.69
N THR A 989 29.36 -14.15 11.99
CA THR A 989 28.59 -14.10 10.74
C THR A 989 27.24 -14.76 10.94
N ILE A 990 26.17 -13.99 10.73
CA ILE A 990 24.80 -14.48 10.72
C ILE A 990 24.29 -14.44 9.28
N ARG A 991 23.78 -15.56 8.78
CA ARG A 991 23.14 -15.68 7.47
C ARG A 991 21.63 -15.80 7.63
N GLY A 992 20.90 -15.25 6.67
CA GLY A 992 19.45 -15.08 6.75
C GLY A 992 19.07 -13.74 7.38
N ARG A 993 17.82 -13.35 7.19
CA ARG A 993 17.29 -12.07 7.66
C ARG A 993 16.93 -12.16 9.15
N LEU A 994 17.27 -11.12 9.90
CA LEU A 994 16.91 -10.95 11.32
C LEU A 994 16.01 -9.72 11.47
N PRO A 995 14.87 -9.80 12.17
CA PRO A 995 14.01 -8.66 12.48
C PRO A 995 14.75 -7.54 13.21
N ALA A 996 14.21 -6.32 13.12
CA ALA A 996 14.74 -5.17 13.85
C ALA A 996 14.68 -5.43 15.36
N GLY A 997 15.80 -5.18 16.06
CA GLY A 997 15.93 -5.53 17.48
C GLY A 997 16.59 -6.88 17.74
N GLY A 998 17.04 -7.60 16.70
CA GLY A 998 17.90 -8.78 16.88
C GLY A 998 19.19 -8.46 17.66
N GLU A 999 19.53 -9.31 18.62
CA GLU A 999 20.69 -9.15 19.51
C GLU A 999 21.54 -10.42 19.49
N ALA A 1000 22.85 -10.27 19.67
CA ALA A 1000 23.76 -11.39 19.91
C ALA A 1000 24.46 -11.22 21.27
N GLU A 1001 24.91 -12.30 21.87
CA GLU A 1001 25.83 -12.28 23.00
C GLU A 1001 27.02 -13.18 22.68
N ALA A 1002 28.24 -12.64 22.67
CA ALA A 1002 29.45 -13.43 22.53
C ALA A 1002 30.08 -13.68 23.90
N GLN A 1003 30.26 -14.95 24.24
CA GLN A 1003 30.84 -15.41 25.48
C GLN A 1003 32.22 -16.00 25.24
N LEU A 1004 33.17 -15.66 26.11
CA LEU A 1004 34.49 -16.25 26.11
C LEU A 1004 34.60 -17.29 27.23
N TRP A 1005 35.01 -18.50 26.86
CA TRP A 1005 35.11 -19.65 27.77
C TRP A 1005 36.53 -20.18 27.80
N ARG A 1006 37.01 -20.58 28.99
CA ARG A 1006 38.32 -21.22 29.21
C ARG A 1006 38.14 -22.73 29.38
N TYR A 1007 39.03 -23.51 28.79
CA TYR A 1007 39.03 -24.97 28.93
C TYR A 1007 40.43 -25.53 29.28
N GLY A 1008 40.46 -26.73 29.87
CA GLY A 1008 41.72 -27.44 30.19
C GLY A 1008 42.41 -27.05 31.50
N GLY A 1009 41.73 -26.35 32.42
CA GLY A 1009 42.24 -26.03 33.76
C GLY A 1009 42.24 -27.23 34.74
N PRO A 1010 42.81 -27.08 35.96
CA PRO A 1010 43.01 -28.17 36.94
C PRO A 1010 41.74 -28.91 37.41
N LEU A 1011 40.55 -28.37 37.12
CA LEU A 1011 39.26 -28.88 37.58
C LEU A 1011 38.46 -29.64 36.50
N GLY A 1012 38.93 -29.69 35.25
CA GLY A 1012 38.32 -30.51 34.19
C GLY A 1012 36.94 -30.06 33.69
N SER A 1013 36.49 -28.84 34.02
CA SER A 1013 35.26 -28.22 33.51
C SER A 1013 35.57 -26.91 32.80
N ASP A 1014 34.85 -26.63 31.72
CA ASP A 1014 34.95 -25.36 30.99
C ASP A 1014 34.30 -24.23 31.82
N GLU A 1015 34.90 -23.04 31.86
CA GLU A 1015 34.42 -21.90 32.65
C GLU A 1015 34.25 -20.64 31.80
N ARG A 1016 33.11 -19.93 31.95
CA ARG A 1016 32.88 -18.64 31.28
C ARG A 1016 33.71 -17.56 31.96
N VAL A 1017 34.64 -16.95 31.22
CA VAL A 1017 35.56 -15.93 31.75
C VAL A 1017 35.14 -14.51 31.42
N ALA A 1018 34.44 -14.28 30.30
CA ALA A 1018 33.91 -12.97 29.92
C ALA A 1018 32.68 -13.08 29.01
N SER A 1019 31.92 -11.98 28.87
CA SER A 1019 30.80 -11.85 27.94
C SER A 1019 30.69 -10.39 27.48
N THR A 1020 30.29 -10.18 26.22
CA THR A 1020 30.01 -8.84 25.68
C THR A 1020 28.74 -8.22 26.25
N GLY A 1021 27.89 -9.00 26.93
CA GLY A 1021 26.48 -8.67 27.09
C GLY A 1021 25.74 -8.73 25.76
N ARG A 1022 24.45 -8.40 25.78
CA ARG A 1022 23.64 -8.32 24.55
C ARG A 1022 24.09 -7.13 23.71
N ILE A 1023 24.42 -7.40 22.44
CA ILE A 1023 24.84 -6.42 21.45
C ILE A 1023 23.87 -6.43 20.29
N ALA A 1024 23.45 -5.25 19.84
CA ALA A 1024 22.59 -5.11 18.68
C ALA A 1024 23.30 -5.62 17.42
N VAL A 1025 22.61 -6.43 16.63
CA VAL A 1025 23.11 -6.87 15.32
C VAL A 1025 22.96 -5.68 14.33
N PRO A 1026 24.02 -5.32 13.55
CA PRO A 1026 23.96 -4.21 12.59
C PRO A 1026 22.84 -4.37 11.53
N ALA A 1027 22.35 -3.26 10.98
CA ALA A 1027 21.16 -3.22 10.12
C ALA A 1027 21.22 -4.08 8.83
N GLN A 1028 20.04 -4.58 8.45
CA GLN A 1028 19.72 -5.79 7.69
C GLN A 1028 20.32 -5.96 6.29
N SER A 1029 21.08 -7.04 6.12
CA SER A 1029 21.32 -7.76 4.86
C SER A 1029 21.18 -9.27 5.07
N ASP A 1030 21.12 -10.07 3.99
CA ASP A 1030 20.98 -11.54 4.06
C ASP A 1030 22.22 -12.25 4.66
N GLU A 1031 23.33 -11.52 4.87
CA GLU A 1031 24.50 -12.00 5.60
C GLU A 1031 25.17 -10.83 6.34
N ASN A 1032 25.19 -10.89 7.67
CA ASN A 1032 25.77 -9.85 8.51
C ASN A 1032 27.02 -10.40 9.21
N THR A 1033 28.18 -9.84 8.87
CA THR A 1033 29.43 -10.12 9.57
C THR A 1033 29.85 -8.92 10.41
N PHE A 1034 30.06 -9.12 11.71
CA PHE A 1034 30.56 -8.08 12.61
C PHE A 1034 31.60 -8.63 13.57
N ALA A 1035 32.48 -7.75 14.04
CA ALA A 1035 33.41 -8.08 15.11
C ALA A 1035 32.78 -7.83 16.47
N THR A 1036 32.96 -8.75 17.41
CA THR A 1036 32.55 -8.54 18.80
C THR A 1036 33.36 -7.39 19.42
N PRO A 1037 32.79 -6.59 20.33
CA PRO A 1037 33.54 -5.58 21.06
C PRO A 1037 34.81 -6.18 21.71
N PRO A 1038 35.95 -5.48 21.70
CA PRO A 1038 37.18 -5.98 22.29
C PRO A 1038 36.99 -6.24 23.78
N MET A 1039 37.21 -7.48 24.22
CA MET A 1039 37.16 -7.89 25.62
C MET A 1039 38.58 -7.98 26.19
N PRO A 1040 38.81 -7.65 27.49
CA PRO A 1040 40.14 -7.73 28.09
C PRO A 1040 40.82 -9.09 27.87
N ALA A 1041 42.12 -9.07 27.55
CA ALA A 1041 42.88 -10.29 27.30
C ALA A 1041 42.91 -11.17 28.57
N PRO A 1042 42.51 -12.46 28.47
CA PRO A 1042 42.46 -13.34 29.64
C PRO A 1042 43.86 -13.87 30.01
N GLU A 1043 43.99 -14.50 31.18
CA GLU A 1043 45.25 -15.15 31.61
C GLU A 1043 45.74 -16.20 30.58
N PRO A 1044 47.03 -16.58 30.59
CA PRO A 1044 47.52 -17.67 29.74
C PRO A 1044 46.67 -18.95 29.89
N GLY A 1045 46.26 -19.54 28.76
CA GLY A 1045 45.32 -20.66 28.75
C GLY A 1045 44.66 -20.88 27.39
N ARG A 1046 43.77 -21.87 27.33
CA ARG A 1046 43.01 -22.20 26.12
C ARG A 1046 41.58 -21.72 26.24
N TYR A 1047 41.10 -21.07 25.20
CA TYR A 1047 39.82 -20.40 25.17
C TYR A 1047 39.05 -20.74 23.90
N TYR A 1048 37.73 -20.60 23.94
CA TYR A 1048 36.86 -20.66 22.77
C TYR A 1048 35.72 -19.67 22.93
N TRP A 1049 35.12 -19.30 21.80
CA TRP A 1049 33.96 -18.43 21.74
C TRP A 1049 32.67 -19.25 21.71
N LYS A 1050 31.63 -18.75 22.37
CA LYS A 1050 30.27 -19.28 22.31
C LYS A 1050 29.32 -18.12 22.08
N VAL A 1051 28.57 -18.14 20.98
CA VAL A 1051 27.66 -17.06 20.61
C VAL A 1051 26.21 -17.47 20.82
N LEU A 1052 25.41 -16.59 21.42
CA LEU A 1052 23.97 -16.74 21.55
C LEU A 1052 23.30 -15.71 20.65
N LEU A 1053 22.29 -16.13 19.90
CA LEU A 1053 21.50 -15.26 19.03
C LEU A 1053 20.08 -15.12 19.57
N PHE A 1054 19.60 -13.89 19.67
CA PHE A 1054 18.27 -13.52 20.13
C PHE A 1054 17.55 -12.72 19.05
N ALA A 1055 16.25 -12.92 18.93
CA ALA A 1055 15.38 -12.11 18.07
C ALA A 1055 14.23 -11.55 18.91
N ASP A 1056 14.02 -10.24 18.88
CA ASP A 1056 12.85 -9.61 19.50
C ASP A 1056 11.64 -9.79 18.58
N GLY A 1057 10.55 -10.35 19.13
CA GLY A 1057 9.32 -10.62 18.39
C GLY A 1057 8.45 -11.78 18.90
N ASP A 1058 8.82 -12.45 20.00
CA ASP A 1058 8.12 -13.65 20.51
C ASP A 1058 6.92 -13.38 21.45
N ASP A 1059 6.47 -12.13 21.65
CA ASP A 1059 5.23 -11.88 22.39
C ASP A 1059 4.00 -12.15 21.50
N ALA A 1060 3.72 -13.43 21.27
CA ALA A 1060 2.51 -13.90 20.59
C ALA A 1060 1.27 -13.98 21.51
N ASP A 1061 1.42 -13.79 22.83
CA ASP A 1061 0.33 -13.94 23.82
C ASP A 1061 -0.25 -12.62 24.37
N ALA A 1062 0.08 -11.46 23.78
CA ALA A 1062 -0.35 -10.17 24.36
C ALA A 1062 -1.76 -9.67 23.96
N ASP A 1063 -2.49 -10.31 23.05
CA ASP A 1063 -3.81 -9.81 22.61
C ASP A 1063 -4.84 -10.93 22.31
N ALA A 1064 -5.05 -11.83 23.26
CA ALA A 1064 -6.20 -12.74 23.26
C ALA A 1064 -6.89 -12.81 24.63
N ASP A 1065 -7.14 -11.66 25.28
CA ASP A 1065 -8.13 -11.61 26.36
C ASP A 1065 -8.62 -10.16 26.64
N ALA A 1066 -9.50 -9.66 25.77
CA ALA A 1066 -10.35 -8.52 26.11
C ALA A 1066 -11.65 -9.04 26.76
N GLY A 1067 -11.54 -9.47 28.03
CA GLY A 1067 -12.64 -10.07 28.78
C GLY A 1067 -12.52 -9.94 30.30
N ASP A 1068 -12.58 -8.71 30.81
CA ASP A 1068 -13.01 -8.29 32.16
C ASP A 1068 -12.87 -9.28 33.35
N ALA A 1069 -11.76 -9.20 34.10
CA ALA A 1069 -11.73 -9.56 35.52
C ALA A 1069 -10.61 -8.83 36.28
N ALA A 1070 -10.98 -7.79 37.03
CA ALA A 1070 -10.14 -7.18 38.05
C ALA A 1070 -9.90 -8.15 39.23
N GLY A 1071 -8.64 -8.43 39.57
CA GLY A 1071 -8.29 -9.19 40.77
C GLY A 1071 -6.79 -9.31 41.05
N ASP A 1072 -6.34 -8.60 42.10
CA ASP A 1072 -5.17 -8.87 42.95
C ASP A 1072 -3.75 -8.82 42.33
N ALA A 1073 -3.23 -7.59 42.24
CA ALA A 1073 -1.79 -7.33 42.16
C ALA A 1073 -1.18 -7.30 43.57
N GLU A 1074 -0.52 -8.38 44.00
CA GLU A 1074 0.54 -8.33 45.03
C GLU A 1074 1.52 -9.51 44.87
N ASN A 1075 2.74 -9.17 44.42
CA ASN A 1075 3.98 -9.96 44.26
C ASN A 1075 4.36 -10.34 42.81
N ALA A 1076 5.02 -9.41 42.12
CA ALA A 1076 6.02 -9.74 41.11
C ALA A 1076 7.34 -9.02 41.47
N ASP A 1077 8.37 -9.83 41.71
CA ASP A 1077 9.79 -9.44 41.83
C ASP A 1077 10.26 -8.89 40.46
N PRO A 1078 11.17 -7.91 40.36
CA PRO A 1078 11.58 -7.36 39.07
C PRO A 1078 12.59 -8.30 38.42
N ALA A 1079 12.10 -9.24 37.61
CA ALA A 1079 12.95 -10.08 36.77
C ALA A 1079 13.35 -9.30 35.50
N VAL A 1080 14.66 -9.23 35.28
CA VAL A 1080 15.31 -8.83 34.03
C VAL A 1080 14.80 -9.74 32.88
N GLY A 1081 14.50 -9.14 31.72
CA GLY A 1081 13.82 -9.76 30.58
C GLY A 1081 14.37 -11.11 30.13
N SER A 1082 13.45 -12.05 29.89
CA SER A 1082 13.68 -13.48 29.71
C SER A 1082 13.33 -13.96 28.29
N ALA A 1083 13.96 -13.42 27.25
CA ALA A 1083 13.84 -14.01 25.91
C ALA A 1083 14.84 -15.17 25.75
N GLU A 1084 14.36 -16.38 25.45
CA GLU A 1084 15.21 -17.53 25.11
C GLU A 1084 15.96 -17.32 23.79
N PRO A 1085 17.23 -17.74 23.66
CA PRO A 1085 17.99 -17.59 22.42
C PRO A 1085 17.46 -18.50 21.30
N VAL A 1086 17.40 -17.97 20.06
CA VAL A 1086 17.06 -18.71 18.83
C VAL A 1086 18.17 -19.70 18.46
N ILE A 1087 19.44 -19.31 18.67
CA ILE A 1087 20.62 -20.19 18.51
C ILE A 1087 21.51 -20.05 19.74
N VAL A 1088 21.94 -21.19 20.28
CA VAL A 1088 23.06 -21.30 21.21
C VAL A 1088 24.15 -22.09 20.51
N ASP A 1089 25.26 -21.42 20.22
CA ASP A 1089 26.40 -22.04 19.58
C ASP A 1089 27.01 -23.16 20.44
N GLY A 1090 27.74 -24.05 19.80
CA GLY A 1090 28.25 -25.27 20.39
C GLY A 1090 29.12 -25.05 21.63
N ALA A 1091 29.05 -25.99 22.58
CA ALA A 1091 29.80 -25.91 23.83
C ALA A 1091 31.33 -25.90 23.64
N ARG A 1092 31.87 -26.37 22.51
CA ARG A 1092 33.28 -26.21 22.10
C ARG A 1092 33.51 -26.65 20.65
N ILE A 1093 33.67 -25.70 19.74
CA ILE A 1093 34.07 -25.95 18.35
C ILE A 1093 35.60 -25.84 18.25
N GLU A 1094 36.27 -26.90 17.78
CA GLU A 1094 37.74 -26.99 17.79
C GLU A 1094 38.38 -25.97 16.85
N GLU A 1095 37.72 -25.66 15.74
CA GLU A 1095 38.10 -24.62 14.79
C GLU A 1095 38.01 -23.20 15.35
N GLU A 1096 37.25 -23.00 16.42
CA GLU A 1096 36.96 -21.72 17.08
C GLU A 1096 37.69 -21.57 18.43
N SER A 1097 38.54 -22.56 18.75
CA SER A 1097 39.39 -22.56 19.93
C SER A 1097 40.73 -21.87 19.64
N PHE A 1098 41.25 -21.11 20.59
CA PHE A 1098 42.53 -20.43 20.51
C PHE A 1098 43.31 -20.53 21.84
N GLU A 1099 44.64 -20.40 21.76
CA GLU A 1099 45.54 -20.43 22.91
C GLU A 1099 46.11 -19.02 23.13
N VAL A 1100 46.10 -18.57 24.38
CA VAL A 1100 46.71 -17.33 24.84
C VAL A 1100 47.98 -17.70 25.60
N SER A 1101 49.11 -17.17 25.15
CA SER A 1101 50.43 -17.38 25.76
C SER A 1101 51.10 -16.04 26.06
N ARG A 1102 51.95 -16.03 27.09
CA ARG A 1102 52.68 -14.84 27.57
C ARG A 1102 54.17 -15.17 27.69
N VAL A 1103 55.02 -14.24 27.29
CA VAL A 1103 56.47 -14.28 27.57
C VAL A 1103 56.78 -13.28 28.66
N THR A 1104 57.43 -13.72 29.72
CA THR A 1104 58.12 -12.87 30.69
C THR A 1104 59.59 -13.25 30.71
N THR A 1105 60.45 -12.42 31.29
CA THR A 1105 61.90 -12.62 31.30
C THR A 1105 62.43 -12.38 32.71
N GLU A 1106 63.66 -12.78 32.99
CA GLU A 1106 64.27 -12.71 34.32
C GLU A 1106 65.78 -12.56 34.16
N ALA A 1107 66.24 -11.31 34.18
CA ALA A 1107 67.66 -11.00 34.07
C ALA A 1107 68.44 -11.47 35.32
N SER A 1108 69.62 -12.05 35.09
CA SER A 1108 70.54 -12.47 36.17
C SER A 1108 71.04 -11.29 37.00
N GLU A 1109 71.41 -11.54 38.28
CA GLU A 1109 72.09 -10.52 39.09
C GLU A 1109 73.41 -10.05 38.45
N GLY A 1110 73.65 -8.74 38.49
CA GLY A 1110 74.90 -8.15 38.03
C GLY A 1110 76.07 -8.42 38.98
N GLY A 1111 77.16 -7.67 38.83
CA GLY A 1111 78.34 -7.85 39.69
C GLY A 1111 79.53 -7.01 39.29
N PRO A 1112 80.67 -7.13 39.99
CA PRO A 1112 81.89 -6.41 39.62
C PRO A 1112 82.53 -7.00 38.36
N VAL A 1113 83.09 -6.15 37.49
CA VAL A 1113 83.79 -6.60 36.28
C VAL A 1113 84.97 -7.53 36.59
N PRO A 1114 85.16 -8.64 35.86
CA PRO A 1114 84.26 -9.14 34.81
C PRO A 1114 83.02 -9.83 35.38
N ALA A 1115 81.84 -9.44 34.88
CA ALA A 1115 80.55 -10.05 35.24
C ALA A 1115 80.06 -10.98 34.11
N GLN A 1116 79.41 -12.08 34.47
CA GLN A 1116 78.68 -12.92 33.52
C GLN A 1116 77.20 -12.73 33.76
N VAL A 1117 76.49 -12.28 32.74
CA VAL A 1117 75.06 -11.98 32.81
C VAL A 1117 74.32 -12.84 31.79
N HIS A 1118 73.11 -13.25 32.12
CA HIS A 1118 72.18 -13.94 31.23
C HIS A 1118 70.76 -13.48 31.54
N ASP A 1119 69.83 -13.88 30.70
CA ASP A 1119 68.41 -13.69 30.90
C ASP A 1119 67.68 -15.01 30.68
N THR A 1120 66.52 -15.19 31.28
CA THR A 1120 65.69 -16.37 31.17
C THR A 1120 64.27 -15.98 30.75
N ALA A 1121 63.90 -16.22 29.50
CA ALA A 1121 62.50 -16.11 29.08
C ALA A 1121 61.67 -17.26 29.67
N VAL A 1122 60.58 -16.91 30.35
CA VAL A 1122 59.52 -17.79 30.82
C VAL A 1122 58.33 -17.65 29.89
N ILE A 1123 57.93 -18.76 29.25
CA ILE A 1123 56.79 -18.80 28.34
C ILE A 1123 55.63 -19.51 29.02
N GLU A 1124 54.67 -18.71 29.49
CA GLU A 1124 53.43 -19.19 30.10
C GLU A 1124 52.39 -19.45 28.98
N GLY A 1125 51.71 -20.61 29.02
CA GLY A 1125 50.79 -21.04 27.95
C GLY A 1125 51.44 -21.91 26.86
N GLY A 1126 52.77 -22.03 26.86
CA GLY A 1126 53.54 -22.84 25.88
C GLY A 1126 53.78 -22.11 24.55
N ALA A 1127 54.77 -22.54 23.76
CA ALA A 1127 55.15 -21.96 22.47
C ALA A 1127 54.72 -22.84 21.28
N PRO A 1128 54.45 -22.30 20.07
CA PRO A 1128 54.07 -23.11 18.91
C PRO A 1128 55.18 -24.07 18.51
N GLU A 1129 54.81 -25.23 17.98
CA GLU A 1129 55.79 -26.18 17.45
C GLU A 1129 56.59 -25.56 16.29
N GLY A 1130 57.93 -25.56 16.44
CA GLY A 1130 58.88 -25.01 15.48
C GLY A 1130 59.24 -23.54 15.67
N SER A 1131 58.77 -22.89 16.74
CA SER A 1131 59.13 -21.52 17.10
C SER A 1131 60.58 -21.39 17.60
N SER A 1132 61.12 -20.17 17.64
CA SER A 1132 62.44 -19.87 18.22
C SER A 1132 62.46 -18.53 18.93
N ILE A 1133 63.26 -18.38 19.99
CA ILE A 1133 63.40 -17.12 20.73
C ILE A 1133 64.85 -16.65 20.72
N SER A 1134 65.09 -15.37 20.46
CA SER A 1134 66.42 -14.74 20.50
C SER A 1134 66.49 -13.68 21.58
N PHE A 1135 67.67 -13.46 22.15
CA PHE A 1135 67.93 -12.43 23.16
C PHE A 1135 68.99 -11.47 22.66
N GLU A 1136 68.79 -10.19 22.93
CA GLU A 1136 69.73 -9.11 22.62
C GLU A 1136 69.93 -8.23 23.85
N LEU A 1137 71.19 -7.98 24.21
CA LEU A 1137 71.60 -7.19 25.36
C LEU A 1137 72.06 -5.81 24.90
N PHE A 1138 71.46 -4.77 25.47
CA PHE A 1138 71.77 -3.38 25.18
C PHE A 1138 72.44 -2.70 26.37
N ARG A 1139 73.36 -1.77 26.11
CA ARG A 1139 73.90 -0.87 27.13
C ARG A 1139 72.98 0.33 27.26
N LEU A 1140 72.45 0.54 28.46
CA LEU A 1140 71.58 1.66 28.75
C LEU A 1140 72.37 2.97 28.72
N ASN A 1141 71.97 3.90 27.85
CA ASN A 1141 72.39 5.28 27.93
C ASN A 1141 71.25 6.14 28.50
N PRO A 1142 71.30 6.51 29.79
CA PRO A 1142 70.21 7.24 30.45
C PRO A 1142 70.01 8.66 29.90
N GLN A 1143 70.90 9.14 29.02
CA GLN A 1143 70.86 10.48 28.43
C GLN A 1143 70.46 10.47 26.94
N ALA A 1144 70.26 9.29 26.34
CA ALA A 1144 69.89 9.10 24.94
C ALA A 1144 68.50 8.47 24.77
N ARG A 1145 67.96 8.53 23.55
CA ARG A 1145 66.71 7.82 23.21
C ARG A 1145 66.95 6.30 23.19
N GLU A 1146 65.88 5.54 23.36
CA GLU A 1146 65.94 4.07 23.43
C GLU A 1146 66.58 3.42 22.19
N ASP A 1147 66.25 3.93 21.01
CA ASP A 1147 66.81 3.48 19.73
C ASP A 1147 68.28 3.87 19.51
N GLU A 1148 68.83 4.71 20.39
CA GLU A 1148 70.23 5.13 20.40
C GLU A 1148 71.08 4.34 21.41
N ASP A 1149 70.50 3.39 22.15
CA ASP A 1149 71.24 2.47 23.01
C ASP A 1149 72.09 1.50 22.18
N GLU A 1150 73.30 1.20 22.66
CA GLU A 1150 74.24 0.34 21.96
C GLU A 1150 73.89 -1.14 22.21
N SER A 1151 73.65 -1.92 21.13
CA SER A 1151 73.57 -3.37 21.23
C SER A 1151 74.96 -3.96 21.51
N VAL A 1152 75.09 -4.61 22.66
CA VAL A 1152 76.35 -5.14 23.19
C VAL A 1152 76.53 -6.61 22.80
N ALA A 1153 75.43 -7.35 22.73
CA ALA A 1153 75.44 -8.74 22.29
C ALA A 1153 74.08 -9.13 21.70
N ARG A 1154 74.08 -9.79 20.54
CA ARG A 1154 72.92 -10.46 19.96
C ARG A 1154 73.21 -11.95 19.90
N LEU A 1155 72.32 -12.76 20.49
CA LEU A 1155 72.50 -14.20 20.59
C LEU A 1155 71.69 -14.90 19.49
N ASP A 1156 72.20 -16.05 19.04
CA ASP A 1156 71.51 -16.86 18.03
C ASP A 1156 70.15 -17.32 18.56
N PRO A 1157 69.08 -17.34 17.73
CA PRO A 1157 67.77 -17.82 18.15
C PRO A 1157 67.83 -19.26 18.67
N VAL A 1158 67.21 -19.50 19.83
CA VAL A 1158 67.06 -20.81 20.45
C VAL A 1158 65.78 -21.47 19.94
N PRO A 1159 65.85 -22.61 19.22
CA PRO A 1159 64.65 -23.33 18.79
C PRO A 1159 63.88 -23.88 19.99
N LEU A 1160 62.58 -23.64 20.03
CA LEU A 1160 61.67 -24.10 21.07
C LEU A 1160 61.07 -25.45 20.68
N GLN A 1161 61.14 -26.41 21.61
CA GLN A 1161 60.36 -27.64 21.49
C GLN A 1161 59.01 -27.47 22.18
N THR A 1162 58.01 -28.22 21.70
CA THR A 1162 56.66 -28.19 22.24
C THR A 1162 56.67 -28.47 23.75
N GLY A 1163 56.13 -27.55 24.56
CA GLY A 1163 56.06 -27.66 26.01
C GLY A 1163 57.25 -27.06 26.80
N VAL A 1164 58.20 -26.40 26.13
CA VAL A 1164 59.24 -25.61 26.81
C VAL A 1164 58.63 -24.35 27.41
N VAL A 1165 58.84 -24.14 28.70
CA VAL A 1165 58.29 -23.01 29.48
C VAL A 1165 59.36 -22.05 30.02
N ARG A 1166 60.65 -22.39 29.92
CA ARG A 1166 61.78 -21.53 30.31
C ARG A 1166 62.96 -21.73 29.37
N VAL A 1167 63.59 -20.63 28.94
CA VAL A 1167 64.70 -20.62 28.00
C VAL A 1167 65.73 -19.59 28.42
N ASP A 1168 66.95 -20.04 28.65
CA ASP A 1168 68.07 -19.16 28.99
C ASP A 1168 68.72 -18.60 27.73
N SER A 1169 69.08 -17.31 27.76
CA SER A 1169 69.80 -16.61 26.71
C SER A 1169 71.20 -17.19 26.46
N GLY A 1170 71.81 -17.77 27.50
CA GLY A 1170 73.25 -18.09 27.57
C GLY A 1170 74.06 -16.93 28.18
N GLU A 1171 75.23 -17.25 28.76
CA GLU A 1171 76.05 -16.26 29.47
C GLU A 1171 76.78 -15.29 28.52
N VAL A 1172 76.59 -13.99 28.74
CA VAL A 1172 77.34 -12.90 28.12
C VAL A 1172 78.30 -12.30 29.16
N ARG A 1173 79.57 -12.20 28.79
CA ARG A 1173 80.61 -11.62 29.64
C ARG A 1173 80.71 -10.11 29.41
N LEU A 1174 80.61 -9.33 30.48
CA LEU A 1174 80.76 -7.89 30.49
C LEU A 1174 82.04 -7.48 31.25
N ASP A 1175 82.93 -6.78 30.55
CA ASP A 1175 84.21 -6.30 31.11
C ASP A 1175 84.18 -4.81 31.48
N GLU A 1176 83.06 -4.11 31.23
CA GLU A 1176 82.88 -2.69 31.55
C GLU A 1176 81.71 -2.46 32.53
N PRO A 1177 81.91 -1.61 33.56
CA PRO A 1177 80.80 -1.20 34.43
C PRO A 1177 79.78 -0.35 33.66
N GLY A 1178 78.52 -0.48 34.04
CA GLY A 1178 77.38 0.17 33.40
C GLY A 1178 76.06 -0.55 33.66
N ASP A 1179 74.97 0.09 33.27
CA ASP A 1179 73.63 -0.51 33.28
C ASP A 1179 73.33 -1.07 31.88
N TYR A 1180 72.80 -2.28 31.84
CA TYR A 1180 72.45 -2.99 30.62
C TYR A 1180 71.03 -3.53 30.74
N TYR A 1181 70.34 -3.80 29.63
CA TYR A 1181 69.02 -4.44 29.65
C TYR A 1181 68.85 -5.42 28.50
N TRP A 1182 68.07 -6.46 28.73
CA TRP A 1182 67.76 -7.48 27.73
C TRP A 1182 66.50 -7.13 26.94
N ARG A 1183 66.45 -7.62 25.69
CA ARG A 1183 65.27 -7.69 24.86
C ARG A 1183 65.21 -9.03 24.16
N GLU A 1184 64.09 -9.72 24.31
CA GLU A 1184 63.79 -10.98 23.67
C GLU A 1184 62.92 -10.80 22.42
N THR A 1185 63.01 -11.71 21.47
CA THR A 1185 62.13 -11.75 20.30
C THR A 1185 61.76 -13.18 19.98
N LEU A 1186 60.46 -13.47 19.99
CA LEU A 1186 59.91 -14.79 19.65
C LEU A 1186 59.46 -14.81 18.19
N TRP A 1187 59.81 -15.87 17.48
CA TRP A 1187 59.51 -16.09 16.07
C TRP A 1187 58.73 -17.39 15.87
N ASP A 1188 57.81 -17.42 14.90
CA ASP A 1188 57.16 -18.65 14.47
C ASP A 1188 58.04 -19.50 13.54
N ARG A 1189 57.52 -20.65 13.07
CA ARG A 1189 58.23 -21.56 12.16
C ARG A 1189 58.50 -20.97 10.78
N ASP A 1190 57.73 -19.96 10.38
CA ASP A 1190 57.77 -19.31 9.06
C ASP A 1190 58.62 -18.03 9.09
N GLY A 1191 59.15 -17.66 10.26
CA GLY A 1191 60.01 -16.50 10.47
C GLY A 1191 59.24 -15.20 10.73
N ASN A 1192 57.95 -15.25 11.07
CA ASN A 1192 57.20 -14.07 11.50
C ASN A 1192 57.45 -13.80 12.99
N VAL A 1193 57.57 -12.52 13.36
CA VAL A 1193 57.69 -12.09 14.75
C VAL A 1193 56.36 -12.32 15.47
N LEU A 1194 56.39 -13.08 16.57
CA LEU A 1194 55.25 -13.32 17.45
C LEU A 1194 55.25 -12.41 18.69
N HIS A 1195 56.43 -12.02 19.19
CA HIS A 1195 56.60 -11.16 20.37
C HIS A 1195 57.96 -10.44 20.33
N VAL A 1196 58.03 -9.23 20.88
CA VAL A 1196 59.27 -8.48 21.14
C VAL A 1196 59.19 -7.88 22.54
N GLY A 1197 60.21 -8.07 23.36
CA GLY A 1197 60.31 -7.43 24.68
C GLY A 1197 60.44 -5.91 24.58
N ASP A 1198 59.80 -5.23 25.52
CA ASP A 1198 59.94 -3.79 25.72
C ASP A 1198 61.37 -3.44 26.15
N ALA A 1199 61.89 -2.29 25.73
CA ALA A 1199 63.23 -1.90 26.11
C ALA A 1199 63.27 -1.22 27.49
N ARG A 1200 64.47 -1.22 28.10
CA ARG A 1200 64.77 -0.52 29.36
C ARG A 1200 63.83 -0.90 30.52
N VAL A 1201 63.24 -2.09 30.49
CA VAL A 1201 62.40 -2.61 31.58
C VAL A 1201 63.29 -2.83 32.80
N ALA A 1202 62.91 -2.25 33.93
CA ALA A 1202 63.75 -2.24 35.14
C ALA A 1202 64.02 -3.66 35.67
N GLU A 1203 63.06 -4.57 35.49
CA GLU A 1203 63.16 -5.98 35.88
C GLU A 1203 64.02 -6.81 34.89
N GLU A 1204 64.28 -6.26 33.70
CA GLU A 1204 65.15 -6.83 32.64
C GLU A 1204 66.54 -6.19 32.59
N SER A 1205 66.84 -5.32 33.57
CA SER A 1205 68.06 -4.54 33.62
C SER A 1205 69.07 -5.11 34.61
N VAL A 1206 70.33 -5.15 34.20
CA VAL A 1206 71.45 -5.62 35.02
C VAL A 1206 72.51 -4.53 35.18
N THR A 1207 72.92 -4.26 36.42
CA THR A 1207 73.97 -3.27 36.74
C THR A 1207 75.30 -3.96 37.03
N VAL A 1208 76.34 -3.58 36.27
CA VAL A 1208 77.72 -4.08 36.44
C VAL A 1208 78.59 -2.98 37.07
N THR A 1209 79.39 -3.35 38.08
CA THR A 1209 80.15 -2.41 38.94
C THR A 1209 81.68 -2.61 38.82
N GLU A 1210 82.50 -1.73 39.39
CA GLU A 1210 83.97 -1.87 39.38
C GLU A 1210 84.50 -2.86 40.46
N ALA A 1211 85.55 -3.63 40.15
CA ALA A 1211 86.18 -4.57 41.09
C ALA A 1211 87.11 -3.90 42.12
N ALA A 1212 86.99 -4.27 43.41
CA ALA A 1212 87.80 -3.71 44.49
C ALA A 1212 89.22 -4.35 44.62
N PRO A 1213 90.29 -3.59 44.98
CA PRO A 1213 91.66 -4.12 45.08
C PRO A 1213 91.97 -4.84 46.42
N LEU A 1214 92.70 -5.97 46.33
CA LEU A 1214 93.13 -6.86 47.44
C LEU A 1214 94.39 -6.36 48.21
N ALA A 1215 94.46 -6.62 49.54
CA ALA A 1215 95.66 -6.43 50.38
C ALA A 1215 95.92 -7.61 51.35
N THR A 1216 97.20 -7.89 51.63
CA THR A 1216 97.71 -9.15 52.22
C THR A 1216 98.43 -8.96 53.58
N THR A 1217 98.12 -9.87 54.52
CA THR A 1217 98.86 -10.42 55.70
C THR A 1217 99.18 -9.61 56.96
N GLY A 1218 98.85 -10.21 58.13
CA GLY A 1218 99.83 -10.38 59.23
C GLY A 1218 99.37 -10.41 60.70
N LEU A 1219 99.06 -11.62 61.21
CA LEU A 1219 99.45 -12.20 62.54
C LEU A 1219 98.96 -11.68 63.91
N GLY A 1220 98.46 -12.65 64.71
CA GLY A 1220 98.53 -12.75 66.19
C GLY A 1220 97.30 -12.22 66.95
N GLY A 1221 96.71 -12.85 67.95
CA GLY A 1221 96.97 -14.07 68.73
C GLY A 1221 96.06 -14.02 69.97
N ASP A 1222 95.56 -15.19 70.38
CA ASP A 1222 95.06 -15.60 71.70
C ASP A 1222 93.84 -14.95 72.41
N ALA A 1223 92.77 -15.77 72.44
CA ALA A 1223 92.14 -16.38 73.63
C ALA A 1223 91.36 -15.55 74.68
N SER A 1224 90.14 -16.06 74.96
CA SER A 1224 89.47 -16.24 76.29
C SER A 1224 88.09 -15.56 76.49
N ILE A 1225 87.03 -16.37 76.34
CA ILE A 1225 85.93 -16.64 77.30
C ILE A 1225 85.43 -15.48 78.20
N ALA A 1226 84.13 -15.09 78.06
CA ALA A 1226 83.08 -15.23 79.10
C ALA A 1226 81.85 -14.30 78.90
N LEU A 1227 80.67 -14.93 78.99
CA LEU A 1227 79.40 -14.51 79.61
C LEU A 1227 78.78 -13.09 79.46
N ALA A 1228 77.52 -13.14 79.02
CA ALA A 1228 76.30 -12.58 79.64
C ALA A 1228 75.84 -11.13 79.33
N ALA A 1229 74.56 -11.07 78.92
CA ALA A 1229 73.46 -10.14 79.29
C ALA A 1229 73.81 -8.64 79.36
N GLY A 1230 73.21 -7.77 78.55
CA GLY A 1230 71.77 -7.49 78.48
C GLY A 1230 71.52 -6.08 79.03
N VAL A 1231 70.32 -5.53 78.76
CA VAL A 1231 69.70 -4.36 79.45
C VAL A 1231 70.20 -2.98 78.93
N VAL A 1232 69.40 -1.95 78.60
CA VAL A 1232 67.95 -1.66 78.44
C VAL A 1232 67.82 -0.14 78.22
N ALA A 1233 66.61 0.29 77.81
CA ALA A 1233 65.99 1.61 78.07
C ALA A 1233 66.39 2.79 77.16
N LEU A 1234 65.47 3.65 76.69
CA LEU A 1234 64.10 3.99 77.12
C LEU A 1234 63.20 4.15 75.87
N THR A 1235 61.99 3.56 75.74
CA THR A 1235 60.68 3.80 76.43
C THR A 1235 60.16 5.24 76.23
N CYS A 1236 58.90 5.54 75.85
CA CYS A 1236 57.57 5.01 76.19
C CYS A 1236 56.62 5.26 74.99
N GLY A 1237 55.62 4.43 74.66
CA GLY A 1237 54.40 4.11 75.43
C GLY A 1237 53.21 4.88 74.81
N GLY A 1238 52.02 4.34 74.53
CA GLY A 1238 51.42 3.03 74.82
C GLY A 1238 50.19 2.82 73.91
N VAL A 1239 49.72 1.57 73.72
CA VAL A 1239 48.66 0.90 74.54
C VAL A 1239 47.27 1.23 73.92
N THR A 1240 46.36 0.34 73.49
CA THR A 1240 45.94 -1.05 73.80
C THR A 1240 44.85 -1.41 72.74
N VAL A 1241 44.81 -2.56 72.04
CA VAL A 1241 44.28 -3.91 72.42
C VAL A 1241 42.84 -4.23 71.91
N LEU A 1242 42.71 -5.51 71.48
CA LEU A 1242 41.53 -6.39 71.25
C LEU A 1242 40.75 -6.19 69.92
N ALA A 1243 40.87 -7.11 68.95
CA ALA A 1243 40.27 -8.46 68.82
C ALA A 1243 38.82 -8.40 68.29
N ALA A 1244 38.31 -9.27 67.42
CA ALA A 1244 38.69 -10.62 67.03
C ALA A 1244 38.07 -11.00 65.66
N ARG A 1245 38.68 -12.00 65.02
CA ARG A 1245 38.06 -13.13 64.30
C ARG A 1245 37.14 -12.89 63.08
N ARG A 1246 37.68 -13.38 61.96
CA ARG A 1246 37.14 -14.38 61.01
C ARG A 1246 35.99 -13.97 60.07
N ARG A 1247 36.26 -14.32 58.80
CA ARG A 1247 35.44 -15.03 57.80
C ARG A 1247 34.60 -14.21 56.82
N TYR A 1248 34.85 -14.51 55.54
CA TYR A 1248 34.00 -14.41 54.33
C TYR A 1248 33.52 -12.98 53.99
N ARG A 1249 33.67 -12.44 52.78
CA ARG A 1249 33.69 -12.99 51.42
C ARG A 1249 34.71 -12.26 50.56
#